data_AF-A0A9U8EEZ2-F1
#
_entry.id   AF-A0A9U8EEZ2-F1
#
_cell.length_a   1.000
_cell.length_b   1.000
_cell.length_c   1.000
_cell.angle_alpha   90.00
_cell.angle_beta   90.00
_cell.angle_gamma   90.00
#
_symmetry.space_group_name_H-M   'P 1'
#
loop_
_entity.id
_entity.type
_entity.pdbx_description
1 polymer ?
#
loop_
_entity_poly.entity_id
_entity_poly.type
_entity_poly.pdbx_seq_one_letter_code
_entity_poly.pdbx_strand_id
1 'polypeptide(L)'
;MAASSELNSRTDSDDDDGDSSTSSSRSSSSGGIETQISSWTYICKSFSDMLRSGDKINLDYVFKSAEQAVLNEEPVHALKLFAMGFKQICNENCDSHFTFRSRSTTDEMRQNEKPYEAYVSDFNLNLDDLIEMMCVAINQCAILITNENKTKNINGMKLNVKQCLELIINSCELLSLLKTRLICSAASLYFSLKDYQKGFQLATKAVQADSSSTLAQETYENMCCHLVERWHFAMLNDVSRNQAYQRALCEAIGKVTFNPVVCDVGSGTGLLSLIACEQGKCSQVYAIEKSSIMCMVAQDILKTNLSPELIQRVQIVNKMSTTMSVPDDMKQSADILVTETFDAGLFGEGILPTLCHAWSKLLQNTGSTKALVIPSKAELFIQAVECDYIRMENRFSGGVGDIEFQNIFLCSTTGMCDPDPYTTQDLKLLPGGFRVLSQPVKFMEVDFNNPKELMKLNKGLTQEISLTITKEGRLDALAMWFTLHLNDSVQISTHTQSNSCWEQAIFPVHAVKIQKQPESRGKKVSLNLKIDDIVHVIQCVKGGKLCMDVTSLSKHGEKMIQCYNITQPVPKFLSSVSDWFKHQVFCLSSGEIISLNNKDFYAAIIHQIKSSNKGEDVDFVHLNIGFSPLCLVALQSGYRHSLAIAHSLCHQVLLRALCRCNNIDMRRLSLVDDIDGFINLLELSDPGDATQPSETENWKDCQVSERKKVHVLCDVVDVQGRIVENLWDQLNVLKYCLSDYTIQQVIPYQVDIYGVLIESQDLICLSRILSDENTLGYNIGSFFNKFSTRNYQGILLSTLSHSKLTEPFKIFSVSLNKIFHVQNDTLQSKSCPVFSSTSQQTTASVNVNIAVSNSGDANLSQVNNNVSCNIVNVKSSQCKERAEPSSVLQNLESQSATGSNNYLCSHNHIIETSLPSNTSQCPQCSVLTSCTPDQVSPCQSKSLEKDQTTMAAENTFIPGPNNNKNDAFRFSHFNHSVDGATIEVDSLKMSNEIDTTLNKLSSSIPLPAPIVSQNNVCHSESSPNHKPNYDVDETLLLKDDQDKGEDETNEMNQIQRLQIPVIESGNITALIYWFDLHMSPTVSISTLSYPQHWQQAAVMVPHSPSVVKGEFLDIQFKLGNSALSLSFCTK
;
A
#
# COMPACT_ATOMS: atom_id res chain seq x y z
N MET A 1 12.67 23.50 -44.25
CA MET A 1 12.49 23.35 -45.72
C MET A 1 13.53 24.19 -46.45
N ALA A 2 13.64 24.03 -47.78
CA ALA A 2 14.50 24.80 -48.70
C ALA A 2 16.03 24.59 -48.57
N ALA A 3 16.54 23.47 -49.11
CA ALA A 3 17.87 23.38 -49.75
C ALA A 3 18.16 21.98 -50.36
N SER A 4 17.62 21.68 -51.55
CA SER A 4 18.22 20.76 -52.57
C SER A 4 17.21 20.44 -53.69
N SER A 5 17.47 20.93 -54.89
CA SER A 5 16.80 20.56 -56.14
C SER A 5 17.86 20.17 -57.18
N GLU A 6 17.45 19.47 -58.24
CA GLU A 6 18.32 18.89 -59.29
C GLU A 6 19.15 17.68 -58.79
N LEU A 7 19.34 16.57 -59.53
CA LEU A 7 19.32 16.38 -60.98
C LEU A 7 18.51 15.15 -61.48
N ASN A 8 17.93 15.30 -62.67
CA ASN A 8 17.83 14.35 -63.81
C ASN A 8 17.68 12.84 -63.56
N SER A 9 16.57 12.15 -63.89
CA SER A 9 15.79 12.02 -65.16
C SER A 9 16.22 10.82 -66.04
N ARG A 10 15.32 10.41 -66.95
CA ARG A 10 15.23 9.15 -67.75
C ARG A 10 14.29 8.12 -67.11
N THR A 11 13.30 7.55 -67.81
CA THR A 11 12.84 7.73 -69.22
C THR A 11 11.33 7.52 -69.31
N ASP A 12 10.68 8.30 -70.19
CA ASP A 12 9.80 7.91 -71.30
C ASP A 12 8.82 6.71 -71.11
N SER A 13 7.54 6.73 -71.55
CA SER A 13 6.67 7.76 -72.17
C SER A 13 5.26 7.16 -72.38
N ASP A 14 4.21 8.01 -72.42
CA ASP A 14 3.16 8.14 -73.46
C ASP A 14 2.57 6.85 -74.13
N ASP A 15 1.26 6.63 -74.36
CA ASP A 15 0.07 7.51 -74.43
C ASP A 15 -1.29 6.73 -74.31
N ASP A 16 -2.40 7.50 -74.26
CA ASP A 16 -3.79 7.25 -74.72
C ASP A 16 -4.72 6.11 -74.20
N ASP A 17 -5.79 6.56 -73.53
CA ASP A 17 -7.23 6.31 -73.75
C ASP A 17 -7.80 4.95 -74.26
N GLY A 18 -8.80 4.45 -73.51
CA GLY A 18 -9.67 3.32 -73.94
C GLY A 18 -10.82 3.01 -72.97
N ASP A 19 -12.02 3.46 -73.30
CA ASP A 19 -13.22 3.44 -72.43
C ASP A 19 -13.84 2.03 -72.21
N SER A 20 -14.27 1.71 -70.97
CA SER A 20 -15.67 1.33 -70.66
C SER A 20 -15.88 0.49 -69.36
N SER A 21 -16.79 1.00 -68.52
CA SER A 21 -17.70 0.30 -67.57
C SER A 21 -17.32 -1.03 -66.90
N THR A 22 -17.27 -1.02 -65.56
CA THR A 22 -18.26 -1.76 -64.71
C THR A 22 -18.22 -1.29 -63.25
N SER A 23 -19.25 -1.63 -62.46
CA SER A 23 -19.55 -1.02 -61.17
C SER A 23 -19.10 -1.81 -59.93
N SER A 24 -19.01 -1.08 -58.82
CA SER A 24 -19.30 -1.55 -57.45
C SER A 24 -18.50 -2.73 -56.86
N SER A 25 -17.30 -2.43 -56.35
CA SER A 25 -16.96 -2.71 -54.95
C SER A 25 -15.65 -2.03 -54.54
N ARG A 26 -15.71 -1.05 -53.62
CA ARG A 26 -14.53 -0.51 -52.93
C ARG A 26 -14.68 -0.72 -51.43
N SER A 27 -13.89 -1.65 -50.89
CA SER A 27 -13.51 -1.64 -49.48
C SER A 27 -12.64 -0.42 -49.22
N SER A 28 -13.03 0.42 -48.26
CA SER A 28 -12.19 1.53 -47.77
C SER A 28 -11.05 0.96 -46.92
N SER A 29 -9.88 0.77 -47.52
CA SER A 29 -8.68 0.35 -46.80
C SER A 29 -8.20 1.47 -45.85
N SER A 30 -7.92 1.09 -44.61
CA SER A 30 -7.40 1.98 -43.55
C SER A 30 -5.94 2.38 -43.81
N GLY A 31 -5.73 3.30 -44.75
CA GLY A 31 -4.42 3.85 -45.10
C GLY A 31 -4.08 5.09 -44.28
N GLY A 32 -3.65 4.90 -43.03
CA GLY A 32 -3.26 6.01 -42.15
C GLY A 32 -2.86 5.54 -40.76
N ILE A 33 -1.60 5.13 -40.58
CA ILE A 33 -0.91 4.88 -39.30
C ILE A 33 0.60 4.65 -39.53
N GLU A 34 1.00 3.98 -40.62
CA GLU A 34 2.40 3.56 -40.83
C GLU A 34 3.38 4.69 -41.24
N THR A 35 2.91 5.92 -41.47
CA THR A 35 3.73 7.01 -42.03
C THR A 35 4.53 7.84 -41.01
N GLN A 36 4.19 7.82 -39.71
CA GLN A 36 4.95 8.59 -38.69
C GLN A 36 6.18 7.86 -38.15
N ILE A 37 6.08 6.56 -37.87
CA ILE A 37 7.12 5.71 -37.22
C ILE A 37 8.46 5.71 -37.97
N SER A 38 8.42 5.97 -39.28
CA SER A 38 9.60 6.07 -40.16
C SER A 38 10.45 7.33 -39.90
N SER A 39 9.83 8.43 -39.46
CA SER A 39 10.46 9.76 -39.40
C SER A 39 11.47 9.90 -38.25
N TRP A 40 11.04 9.75 -36.99
CA TRP A 40 11.92 9.85 -35.81
C TRP A 40 13.04 8.82 -35.84
N THR A 41 12.76 7.62 -36.34
CA THR A 41 13.75 6.55 -36.50
C THR A 41 14.83 6.93 -37.52
N TYR A 42 14.45 7.59 -38.61
CA TYR A 42 15.39 8.15 -39.59
C TYR A 42 16.20 9.33 -39.02
N ILE A 43 15.56 10.25 -38.28
CA ILE A 43 16.23 11.40 -37.64
C ILE A 43 17.30 10.93 -36.65
N CYS A 44 16.95 10.00 -35.74
CA CYS A 44 17.91 9.40 -34.81
C CYS A 44 19.05 8.69 -35.54
N LYS A 45 18.77 7.98 -36.64
CA LYS A 45 19.80 7.32 -37.44
C LYS A 45 20.73 8.34 -38.10
N SER A 46 20.19 9.38 -38.73
CA SER A 46 20.97 10.42 -39.43
C SER A 46 21.98 11.07 -38.49
N PHE A 47 21.55 11.54 -37.32
CA PHE A 47 22.48 12.06 -36.30
C PHE A 47 23.46 10.98 -35.79
N SER A 48 23.04 9.72 -35.64
CA SER A 48 23.93 8.64 -35.18
C SER A 48 24.99 8.26 -36.21
N ASP A 49 24.74 8.46 -37.51
CA ASP A 49 25.70 8.23 -38.56
C ASP A 49 26.65 9.44 -38.71
N MET A 50 26.17 10.68 -38.50
CA MET A 50 27.04 11.88 -38.34
C MET A 50 28.01 11.76 -37.14
N LEU A 51 27.54 11.23 -36.00
CA LEU A 51 28.40 10.92 -34.84
C LEU A 51 29.48 9.87 -35.13
N ARG A 52 29.35 9.09 -36.21
CA ARG A 52 30.30 8.05 -36.62
C ARG A 52 31.28 8.51 -37.68
N SER A 53 30.88 9.41 -38.57
CA SER A 53 31.78 10.09 -39.52
C SER A 53 32.65 11.16 -38.84
N GLY A 54 32.21 11.68 -37.69
CA GLY A 54 32.89 12.78 -36.99
C GLY A 54 32.49 14.16 -37.51
N ASP A 55 31.35 14.26 -38.21
CA ASP A 55 30.81 15.53 -38.69
C ASP A 55 30.34 16.40 -37.51
N LYS A 56 30.54 17.72 -37.62
CA LYS A 56 30.00 18.67 -36.64
C LYS A 56 28.47 18.68 -36.71
N ILE A 57 27.83 18.24 -35.63
CA ILE A 57 26.36 18.23 -35.51
C ILE A 57 25.87 19.55 -34.95
N ASN A 58 24.83 20.12 -35.58
CA ASN A 58 24.12 21.27 -35.01
C ASN A 58 23.29 20.84 -33.78
N LEU A 59 23.81 21.12 -32.59
CA LEU A 59 23.18 20.77 -31.31
C LEU A 59 21.83 21.47 -31.08
N ASP A 60 21.64 22.70 -31.56
CA ASP A 60 20.34 23.39 -31.49
C ASP A 60 19.26 22.59 -32.25
N TYR A 61 19.62 22.01 -33.41
CA TYR A 61 18.74 21.14 -34.17
C TYR A 61 18.54 19.76 -33.52
N VAL A 62 19.54 19.20 -32.82
CA VAL A 62 19.39 17.96 -32.03
C VAL A 62 18.41 18.15 -30.87
N PHE A 63 18.62 19.19 -30.05
CA PHE A 63 17.79 19.41 -28.86
C PHE A 63 16.37 19.84 -29.21
N LYS A 64 16.16 20.65 -30.26
CA LYS A 64 14.81 20.92 -30.80
C LYS A 64 14.16 19.67 -31.39
N SER A 65 14.93 18.76 -32.01
CA SER A 65 14.39 17.47 -32.44
C SER A 65 13.98 16.60 -31.23
N ALA A 66 14.71 16.67 -30.12
CA ALA A 66 14.37 15.96 -28.88
C ALA A 66 13.11 16.53 -28.22
N GLU A 67 13.04 17.86 -28.08
CA GLU A 67 11.87 18.62 -27.62
C GLU A 67 10.60 18.27 -28.41
N GLN A 68 10.69 18.32 -29.75
CA GLN A 68 9.58 17.95 -30.62
C GLN A 68 9.21 16.47 -30.52
N ALA A 69 10.16 15.55 -30.28
CA ALA A 69 9.87 14.14 -30.04
C ALA A 69 9.12 13.90 -28.72
N VAL A 70 9.38 14.69 -27.66
CA VAL A 70 8.58 14.65 -26.41
C VAL A 70 7.14 15.11 -26.65
N LEU A 71 6.96 16.21 -27.40
CA LEU A 71 5.65 16.78 -27.75
C LEU A 71 4.84 15.90 -28.72
N ASN A 72 5.48 14.96 -29.42
CA ASN A 72 4.83 13.97 -30.30
C ASN A 72 4.73 12.58 -29.64
N GLU A 73 4.85 12.48 -28.31
CA GLU A 73 4.78 11.22 -27.53
C GLU A 73 5.77 10.12 -27.97
N GLU A 74 6.94 10.49 -28.48
CA GLU A 74 8.02 9.58 -28.91
C GLU A 74 9.25 9.66 -27.96
N PRO A 75 9.08 9.40 -26.65
CA PRO A 75 10.09 9.67 -25.63
C PRO A 75 11.34 8.79 -25.76
N VAL A 76 11.21 7.59 -26.35
CA VAL A 76 12.33 6.68 -26.61
C VAL A 76 13.27 7.25 -27.68
N HIS A 77 12.77 8.11 -28.58
CA HIS A 77 13.58 8.83 -29.55
C HIS A 77 14.07 10.16 -28.96
N ALA A 78 13.25 10.86 -28.17
CA ALA A 78 13.70 12.03 -27.41
C ALA A 78 14.92 11.71 -26.52
N LEU A 79 14.88 10.62 -25.73
CA LEU A 79 16.01 10.18 -24.90
C LEU A 79 17.27 9.86 -25.71
N LYS A 80 17.14 9.28 -26.91
CA LYS A 80 18.28 9.04 -27.82
C LYS A 80 18.89 10.36 -28.28
N LEU A 81 18.05 11.31 -28.71
CA LEU A 81 18.49 12.62 -29.18
C LEU A 81 19.17 13.43 -28.06
N PHE A 82 18.61 13.44 -26.84
CA PHE A 82 19.27 14.00 -25.67
C PHE A 82 20.63 13.33 -25.40
N ALA A 83 20.67 12.00 -25.29
CA ALA A 83 21.91 11.26 -25.04
C ALA A 83 22.99 11.50 -26.12
N MET A 84 22.58 11.65 -27.37
CA MET A 84 23.47 11.95 -28.50
C MET A 84 23.99 13.38 -28.48
N GLY A 85 23.14 14.37 -28.15
CA GLY A 85 23.56 15.76 -27.96
C GLY A 85 24.55 15.92 -26.80
N PHE A 86 24.24 15.35 -25.63
CA PHE A 86 25.12 15.38 -24.46
C PHE A 86 26.45 14.64 -24.70
N LYS A 87 26.42 13.51 -25.43
CA LYS A 87 27.64 12.81 -25.84
C LYS A 87 28.52 13.69 -26.74
N GLN A 88 27.94 14.43 -27.69
CA GLN A 88 28.72 15.33 -28.54
C GLN A 88 29.35 16.48 -27.74
N ILE A 89 28.61 17.10 -26.81
CA ILE A 89 29.15 18.13 -25.90
C ILE A 89 30.35 17.57 -25.11
N CYS A 90 30.26 16.34 -24.61
CA CYS A 90 31.36 15.71 -23.88
C CYS A 90 32.57 15.36 -24.77
N ASN A 91 32.37 15.14 -26.08
CA ASN A 91 33.47 14.96 -27.04
C ASN A 91 34.15 16.30 -27.38
N GLU A 92 33.38 17.39 -27.49
CA GLU A 92 33.87 18.72 -27.91
C GLU A 92 34.52 19.52 -26.76
N ASN A 93 34.09 19.29 -25.51
CA ASN A 93 34.68 19.91 -24.30
C ASN A 93 36.10 19.41 -23.95
N CYS A 94 36.75 18.62 -24.82
CA CYS A 94 38.18 18.36 -24.71
C CYS A 94 39.06 19.56 -25.15
N ASP A 95 38.53 20.53 -25.91
CA ASP A 95 39.30 21.69 -26.40
C ASP A 95 38.55 23.03 -26.53
N SER A 96 37.21 23.11 -26.33
CA SER A 96 36.49 24.39 -26.44
C SER A 96 35.23 24.53 -25.59
N HIS A 97 34.98 25.72 -25.06
CA HIS A 97 33.91 26.01 -24.08
C HIS A 97 32.48 25.95 -24.66
N PHE A 98 31.60 25.19 -24.00
CA PHE A 98 30.13 25.39 -24.06
C PHE A 98 29.62 26.16 -22.83
N THR A 99 28.63 27.04 -23.02
CA THR A 99 27.86 27.63 -21.91
C THR A 99 26.36 27.66 -22.24
N PHE A 100 25.54 27.25 -21.27
CA PHE A 100 24.09 27.41 -21.32
C PHE A 100 23.68 28.71 -20.62
N ARG A 101 22.54 29.29 -21.01
CA ARG A 101 21.94 30.40 -20.24
C ARG A 101 21.16 29.85 -19.05
N SER A 102 21.26 30.54 -17.91
CA SER A 102 20.51 30.27 -16.68
C SER A 102 19.55 31.42 -16.35
N ARG A 103 18.52 31.14 -15.55
CA ARG A 103 17.59 32.16 -15.01
C ARG A 103 17.84 32.38 -13.52
N SER A 104 18.50 33.47 -13.16
CA SER A 104 18.54 33.98 -11.78
C SER A 104 18.81 35.48 -11.69
N THR A 105 17.72 36.24 -11.54
CA THR A 105 17.54 37.36 -10.59
C THR A 105 18.71 38.30 -10.25
N THR A 106 18.50 39.58 -10.59
CA THR A 106 18.99 40.81 -9.93
C THR A 106 20.49 41.01 -9.73
N ASP A 107 21.03 42.06 -10.38
CA ASP A 107 22.30 42.67 -10.06
C ASP A 107 22.36 43.18 -8.61
N GLU A 108 23.10 42.49 -7.73
CA GLU A 108 24.12 43.10 -6.85
C GLU A 108 24.85 42.05 -5.98
N MET A 109 26.09 42.37 -5.58
CA MET A 109 26.91 41.68 -4.56
C MET A 109 27.32 40.20 -4.78
N ARG A 110 28.39 39.98 -5.57
CA ARG A 110 29.53 39.16 -5.11
C ARG A 110 30.82 39.52 -5.86
N GLN A 111 31.76 40.16 -5.16
CA GLN A 111 33.13 40.33 -5.63
C GLN A 111 34.00 39.16 -5.16
N ASN A 112 35.09 38.90 -5.88
CA ASN A 112 36.14 37.92 -5.59
C ASN A 112 35.77 36.43 -5.70
N GLU A 113 35.50 36.00 -6.94
CA GLU A 113 36.31 34.93 -7.54
C GLU A 113 36.35 35.14 -9.07
N LYS A 114 37.46 34.77 -9.73
CA LYS A 114 37.65 34.92 -11.18
C LYS A 114 38.10 33.61 -11.81
N PRO A 115 37.29 33.07 -12.73
CA PRO A 115 37.83 32.59 -14.00
C PRO A 115 37.02 33.04 -15.23
N TYR A 116 37.72 33.20 -16.37
CA TYR A 116 37.17 33.08 -17.73
C TYR A 116 35.87 33.82 -18.08
N GLU A 117 35.93 35.15 -18.21
CA GLU A 117 34.95 35.93 -18.97
C GLU A 117 35.61 36.68 -20.14
N ALA A 118 35.49 36.14 -21.35
CA ALA A 118 35.57 36.85 -22.63
C ALA A 118 35.03 35.95 -23.75
N TYR A 119 34.20 36.51 -24.65
CA TYR A 119 33.66 35.87 -25.87
C TYR A 119 32.77 34.62 -25.68
N VAL A 120 31.47 34.81 -25.44
CA VAL A 120 30.44 33.85 -25.88
C VAL A 120 29.18 34.56 -26.41
N SER A 121 28.69 34.10 -27.55
CA SER A 121 27.28 34.19 -27.96
C SER A 121 26.85 32.89 -28.65
N ASP A 122 25.59 32.80 -29.07
CA ASP A 122 25.07 31.83 -30.05
C ASP A 122 24.54 30.45 -29.56
N PHE A 123 23.95 30.40 -28.37
CA PHE A 123 22.85 29.45 -28.09
C PHE A 123 21.64 30.15 -27.44
N ASN A 124 20.43 29.71 -27.82
CA ASN A 124 19.15 30.26 -27.35
C ASN A 124 18.34 29.27 -26.49
N LEU A 125 18.95 28.14 -26.09
CA LEU A 125 18.35 27.13 -25.21
C LEU A 125 18.64 27.46 -23.74
N ASN A 126 17.60 27.44 -22.92
CA ASN A 126 17.68 27.55 -21.46
C ASN A 126 18.05 26.19 -20.87
N LEU A 127 18.94 26.16 -19.88
CA LEU A 127 19.34 24.91 -19.21
C LEU A 127 18.19 24.26 -18.46
N ASP A 128 17.37 25.07 -17.77
CA ASP A 128 16.34 24.54 -16.88
C ASP A 128 15.17 23.95 -17.70
N ASP A 129 14.79 24.59 -18.81
CA ASP A 129 13.79 24.06 -19.75
C ASP A 129 14.29 22.77 -20.44
N LEU A 130 15.58 22.68 -20.76
CA LEU A 130 16.20 21.47 -21.31
C LEU A 130 16.12 20.30 -20.32
N ILE A 131 16.42 20.56 -19.05
CA ILE A 131 16.33 19.57 -17.96
C ILE A 131 14.87 19.16 -17.73
N GLU A 132 13.92 20.08 -17.84
CA GLU A 132 12.50 19.78 -17.73
C GLU A 132 12.04 18.81 -18.84
N MET A 133 12.35 19.12 -20.10
CA MET A 133 12.00 18.24 -21.24
C MET A 133 12.66 16.86 -21.15
N MET A 134 13.86 16.77 -20.56
CA MET A 134 14.48 15.48 -20.23
C MET A 134 13.71 14.73 -19.13
N CYS A 135 13.26 15.40 -18.08
CA CYS A 135 12.45 14.78 -17.02
C CYS A 135 11.10 14.28 -17.57
N VAL A 136 10.43 15.04 -18.44
CA VAL A 136 9.21 14.61 -19.13
C VAL A 136 9.46 13.37 -19.98
N ALA A 137 10.51 13.35 -20.81
CA ALA A 137 10.88 12.18 -21.63
C ALA A 137 11.18 10.93 -20.78
N ILE A 138 11.86 11.10 -19.65
CA ILE A 138 12.15 10.04 -18.68
C ILE A 138 10.86 9.48 -18.07
N ASN A 139 9.95 10.35 -17.62
CA ASN A 139 8.69 9.97 -17.00
C ASN A 139 7.74 9.29 -18.01
N GLN A 140 7.61 9.81 -19.23
CA GLN A 140 6.87 9.18 -20.33
C GLN A 140 7.44 7.77 -20.65
N CYS A 141 8.76 7.60 -20.68
CA CYS A 141 9.38 6.28 -20.83
C CYS A 141 9.04 5.32 -19.69
N ALA A 142 8.98 5.80 -18.43
CA ALA A 142 8.60 4.97 -17.29
C ALA A 142 7.15 4.44 -17.41
N ILE A 143 6.22 5.29 -17.86
CA ILE A 143 4.83 4.93 -18.15
C ILE A 143 4.74 3.89 -19.28
N LEU A 144 5.46 4.08 -20.39
CA LEU A 144 5.51 3.12 -21.51
C LEU A 144 6.13 1.77 -21.12
N ILE A 145 7.11 1.77 -20.20
CA ILE A 145 7.79 0.56 -19.70
C ILE A 145 6.93 -0.23 -18.72
N THR A 146 6.08 0.46 -17.95
CA THR A 146 5.18 -0.14 -16.96
C THR A 146 3.92 -0.74 -17.62
N ASN A 147 3.47 -0.16 -18.74
CA ASN A 147 2.37 -0.67 -19.56
C ASN A 147 2.79 -1.88 -20.43
N GLU A 148 3.26 -2.97 -19.80
CA GLU A 148 3.94 -4.11 -20.44
C GLU A 148 3.11 -4.83 -21.54
N ASN A 149 1.80 -4.59 -21.63
CA ASN A 149 0.89 -5.22 -22.60
C ASN A 149 0.94 -4.68 -24.04
N LYS A 150 1.57 -3.52 -24.31
CA LYS A 150 1.45 -2.83 -25.63
C LYS A 150 2.60 -3.04 -26.63
N THR A 151 3.79 -3.53 -26.24
CA THR A 151 5.00 -3.49 -27.11
C THR A 151 5.61 -4.86 -27.43
N LYS A 152 5.67 -5.22 -28.73
CA LYS A 152 6.21 -6.50 -29.23
C LYS A 152 7.72 -6.71 -29.04
N ASN A 153 8.49 -5.69 -28.66
CA ASN A 153 9.93 -5.79 -28.36
C ASN A 153 10.30 -4.94 -27.13
N ILE A 154 9.62 -5.18 -26.02
CA ILE A 154 9.83 -4.40 -24.79
C ILE A 154 11.26 -4.53 -24.23
N ASN A 155 11.91 -5.70 -24.36
CA ASN A 155 13.26 -5.92 -23.84
C ASN A 155 14.32 -5.11 -24.60
N GLY A 156 14.23 -5.05 -25.93
CA GLY A 156 15.10 -4.19 -26.74
C GLY A 156 14.88 -2.71 -26.41
N MET A 157 13.64 -2.30 -26.14
CA MET A 157 13.31 -0.94 -25.70
C MET A 157 13.93 -0.62 -24.32
N LYS A 158 13.72 -1.47 -23.30
CA LYS A 158 14.28 -1.30 -21.95
C LYS A 158 15.80 -1.16 -21.96
N LEU A 159 16.51 -1.96 -22.77
CA LEU A 159 17.97 -1.86 -22.92
C LEU A 159 18.41 -0.53 -23.55
N ASN A 160 17.77 -0.10 -24.65
CA ASN A 160 18.09 1.18 -25.30
C ASN A 160 17.84 2.37 -24.37
N VAL A 161 16.71 2.37 -23.65
CA VAL A 161 16.35 3.42 -22.68
C VAL A 161 17.37 3.49 -21.55
N LYS A 162 17.77 2.35 -20.97
CA LYS A 162 18.84 2.29 -19.96
C LYS A 162 20.16 2.87 -20.46
N GLN A 163 20.61 2.51 -21.68
CA GLN A 163 21.85 3.02 -22.25
C GLN A 163 21.82 4.54 -22.52
N CYS A 164 20.67 5.07 -22.98
CA CYS A 164 20.51 6.52 -23.18
C CYS A 164 20.52 7.27 -21.83
N LEU A 165 19.85 6.72 -20.82
CA LEU A 165 19.81 7.27 -19.47
C LEU A 165 21.20 7.29 -18.80
N GLU A 166 21.99 6.22 -18.97
CA GLU A 166 23.37 6.15 -18.47
C GLU A 166 24.27 7.21 -19.10
N LEU A 167 24.18 7.39 -20.42
CA LEU A 167 24.91 8.46 -21.13
C LEU A 167 24.48 9.85 -20.64
N ILE A 168 23.17 10.09 -20.51
CA ILE A 168 22.63 11.36 -20.01
C ILE A 168 23.16 11.69 -18.61
N ILE A 169 23.04 10.76 -17.65
CA ILE A 169 23.46 10.99 -16.26
C ILE A 169 24.96 11.25 -16.20
N ASN A 170 25.77 10.40 -16.84
CA ASN A 170 27.23 10.53 -16.81
C ASN A 170 27.71 11.83 -17.48
N SER A 171 27.07 12.26 -18.57
CA SER A 171 27.36 13.54 -19.22
C SER A 171 26.93 14.73 -18.36
N CYS A 172 25.73 14.71 -17.79
CA CYS A 172 25.27 15.78 -16.90
C CYS A 172 26.12 15.87 -15.63
N GLU A 173 26.66 14.75 -15.14
CA GLU A 173 27.59 14.72 -14.02
C GLU A 173 28.94 15.34 -14.40
N LEU A 174 29.54 14.91 -15.52
CA LEU A 174 30.81 15.46 -16.02
C LEU A 174 30.73 16.98 -16.28
N LEU A 175 29.58 17.46 -16.74
CA LEU A 175 29.33 18.87 -17.05
C LEU A 175 28.81 19.68 -15.83
N SER A 176 28.67 19.07 -14.65
CA SER A 176 28.07 19.70 -13.45
C SER A 176 26.63 20.23 -13.63
N LEU A 177 25.87 19.63 -14.55
CA LEU A 177 24.47 19.95 -14.88
C LEU A 177 23.45 19.02 -14.19
N LEU A 178 23.90 18.00 -13.46
CA LEU A 178 23.04 16.98 -12.85
C LEU A 178 22.23 17.53 -11.65
N LYS A 179 21.08 18.15 -11.91
CA LYS A 179 20.14 18.67 -10.90
C LYS A 179 19.34 17.56 -10.20
N THR A 180 18.92 17.81 -8.96
CA THR A 180 18.12 16.90 -8.12
C THR A 180 16.89 16.31 -8.83
N ARG A 181 16.11 17.13 -9.55
CA ARG A 181 14.91 16.67 -10.29
C ARG A 181 15.24 15.59 -11.33
N LEU A 182 16.31 15.78 -12.10
CA LEU A 182 16.78 14.82 -13.10
C LEU A 182 17.27 13.51 -12.47
N ILE A 183 17.93 13.59 -11.30
CA ILE A 183 18.32 12.40 -10.52
C ILE A 183 17.07 11.63 -10.05
N CYS A 184 16.03 12.32 -9.60
CA CYS A 184 14.78 11.70 -9.12
C CYS A 184 14.01 11.00 -10.25
N SER A 185 13.74 11.70 -11.36
CA SER A 185 13.14 11.09 -12.56
C SER A 185 13.95 9.90 -13.05
N ALA A 186 15.29 10.00 -13.08
CA ALA A 186 16.14 8.88 -13.45
C ALA A 186 15.99 7.67 -12.50
N ALA A 187 15.95 7.89 -11.18
CA ALA A 187 15.74 6.83 -10.20
C ALA A 187 14.40 6.10 -10.42
N SER A 188 13.32 6.84 -10.65
CA SER A 188 11.98 6.29 -10.97
C SER A 188 11.95 5.50 -12.29
N LEU A 189 12.72 5.92 -13.30
CA LEU A 189 12.85 5.14 -14.54
C LEU A 189 13.67 3.85 -14.33
N TYR A 190 14.73 3.88 -13.51
CA TYR A 190 15.45 2.65 -13.12
C TYR A 190 14.57 1.68 -12.32
N PHE A 191 13.67 2.20 -11.49
CA PHE A 191 12.63 1.42 -10.81
C PHE A 191 11.69 0.72 -11.81
N SER A 192 11.15 1.44 -12.80
CA SER A 192 10.32 0.84 -13.87
C SER A 192 11.10 -0.15 -14.75
N LEU A 193 12.41 0.04 -14.92
CA LEU A 193 13.33 -0.90 -15.57
C LEU A 193 13.63 -2.15 -14.71
N LYS A 194 13.16 -2.20 -13.46
CA LYS A 194 13.38 -3.27 -12.47
C LYS A 194 14.85 -3.39 -12.03
N ASP A 195 15.62 -2.29 -12.14
CA ASP A 195 17.01 -2.13 -11.68
C ASP A 195 17.05 -1.29 -10.40
N TYR A 196 16.53 -1.88 -9.33
CA TYR A 196 16.31 -1.19 -8.06
C TYR A 196 17.63 -0.78 -7.37
N GLN A 197 18.74 -1.46 -7.66
CA GLN A 197 20.05 -1.10 -7.12
C GLN A 197 20.52 0.24 -7.69
N LYS A 198 20.42 0.45 -9.02
CA LYS A 198 20.80 1.72 -9.63
C LYS A 198 19.81 2.83 -9.29
N GLY A 199 18.52 2.52 -9.20
CA GLY A 199 17.49 3.44 -8.71
C GLY A 199 17.78 3.94 -7.29
N PHE A 200 18.09 3.04 -6.35
CA PHE A 200 18.39 3.38 -4.95
C PHE A 200 19.69 4.19 -4.80
N GLN A 201 20.72 3.89 -5.59
CA GLN A 201 21.94 4.71 -5.65
C GLN A 201 21.64 6.16 -6.07
N LEU A 202 20.78 6.35 -7.08
CA LEU A 202 20.40 7.68 -7.55
C LEU A 202 19.50 8.40 -6.56
N ALA A 203 18.50 7.74 -5.98
CA ALA A 203 17.65 8.34 -4.96
C ALA A 203 18.45 8.76 -3.70
N THR A 204 19.41 7.93 -3.27
CA THR A 204 20.36 8.29 -2.20
C THR A 204 21.20 9.52 -2.60
N LYS A 205 21.68 9.58 -3.84
CA LYS A 205 22.44 10.73 -4.37
C LYS A 205 21.58 12.01 -4.43
N ALA A 206 20.29 11.91 -4.74
CA ALA A 206 19.38 13.06 -4.75
C ALA A 206 19.24 13.68 -3.34
N VAL A 207 19.02 12.86 -2.30
CA VAL A 207 18.93 13.32 -0.91
C VAL A 207 20.28 13.86 -0.39
N GLN A 208 21.40 13.32 -0.87
CA GLN A 208 22.73 13.85 -0.58
C GLN A 208 23.03 15.19 -1.28
N ALA A 209 22.48 15.41 -2.48
CA ALA A 209 22.64 16.66 -3.23
C ALA A 209 21.74 17.78 -2.71
N ASP A 210 20.50 17.47 -2.32
CA ASP A 210 19.58 18.41 -1.66
C ASP A 210 18.69 17.68 -0.64
N SER A 211 19.10 17.72 0.63
CA SER A 211 18.35 17.17 1.77
C SER A 211 17.13 17.99 2.19
N SER A 212 16.85 19.12 1.53
CA SER A 212 15.64 19.94 1.70
C SER A 212 14.59 19.71 0.60
N SER A 213 14.95 18.94 -0.45
CA SER A 213 14.04 18.54 -1.51
C SER A 213 13.07 17.46 -1.02
N THR A 214 11.78 17.80 -1.02
CA THR A 214 10.69 16.88 -0.73
C THR A 214 10.66 15.76 -1.78
N LEU A 215 10.75 16.11 -3.07
CA LEU A 215 10.88 15.17 -4.19
C LEU A 215 12.04 14.17 -4.03
N ALA A 216 13.21 14.60 -3.56
CA ALA A 216 14.34 13.68 -3.31
C ALA A 216 14.04 12.71 -2.16
N GLN A 217 13.48 13.22 -1.06
CA GLN A 217 13.11 12.41 0.10
C GLN A 217 11.99 11.43 -0.27
N GLU A 218 10.95 11.85 -0.99
CA GLU A 218 9.87 11.00 -1.53
C GLU A 218 10.43 9.89 -2.42
N THR A 219 11.28 10.24 -3.39
CA THR A 219 11.88 9.26 -4.30
C THR A 219 12.71 8.23 -3.54
N TYR A 220 13.49 8.66 -2.55
CA TYR A 220 14.28 7.78 -1.68
C TYR A 220 13.41 6.92 -0.76
N GLU A 221 12.37 7.46 -0.15
CA GLU A 221 11.45 6.71 0.72
C GLU A 221 10.62 5.68 -0.07
N ASN A 222 10.17 6.02 -1.28
CA ASN A 222 9.50 5.07 -2.18
C ASN A 222 10.44 3.92 -2.59
N MET A 223 11.70 4.20 -2.90
CA MET A 223 12.72 3.14 -3.12
C MET A 223 12.93 2.30 -1.87
N CYS A 224 13.00 2.89 -0.67
CA CYS A 224 13.17 2.18 0.60
C CYS A 224 11.99 1.26 0.92
N CYS A 225 10.75 1.73 0.76
CA CYS A 225 9.54 0.94 0.98
C CYS A 225 9.46 -0.28 0.04
N HIS A 226 9.81 -0.12 -1.23
CA HIS A 226 9.81 -1.24 -2.18
C HIS A 226 10.96 -2.24 -1.96
N LEU A 227 12.13 -1.77 -1.52
CA LEU A 227 13.30 -2.64 -1.30
C LEU A 227 13.25 -3.43 0.00
N VAL A 228 12.57 -2.90 1.03
CA VAL A 228 12.50 -3.48 2.37
C VAL A 228 11.08 -3.30 2.92
N GLU A 229 10.37 -4.41 3.06
CA GLU A 229 9.04 -4.45 3.69
C GLU A 229 9.10 -3.92 5.13
N ARG A 230 8.19 -3.02 5.49
CA ARG A 230 8.26 -2.25 6.75
C ARG A 230 8.22 -3.13 8.00
N TRP A 231 7.55 -4.28 7.95
CA TRP A 231 7.45 -5.22 9.08
C TRP A 231 8.80 -5.79 9.55
N HIS A 232 9.86 -5.72 8.75
CA HIS A 232 11.21 -6.10 9.18
C HIS A 232 11.68 -5.32 10.41
N PHE A 233 11.31 -4.04 10.56
CA PHE A 233 11.67 -3.24 11.73
C PHE A 233 10.95 -3.75 12.99
N ALA A 234 9.66 -4.07 12.88
CA ALA A 234 8.88 -4.67 13.97
C ALA A 234 9.46 -6.03 14.39
N MET A 235 9.75 -6.89 13.40
CA MET A 235 10.34 -8.22 13.60
C MET A 235 11.72 -8.18 14.27
N LEU A 236 12.61 -7.27 13.84
CA LEU A 236 13.94 -7.14 14.42
C LEU A 236 13.91 -6.47 15.80
N ASN A 237 12.87 -5.69 16.10
CA ASN A 237 12.62 -5.16 17.45
C ASN A 237 11.91 -6.16 18.40
N ASP A 238 11.27 -7.24 17.92
CA ASP A 238 10.66 -8.30 18.75
C ASP A 238 11.73 -9.17 19.43
N VAL A 239 12.20 -8.66 20.57
CA VAL A 239 13.19 -9.31 21.44
C VAL A 239 12.73 -10.70 21.88
N SER A 240 11.43 -10.90 22.09
CA SER A 240 10.88 -12.17 22.60
C SER A 240 11.01 -13.29 21.57
N ARG A 241 10.69 -12.97 20.32
CA ARG A 241 10.80 -13.82 19.14
C ARG A 241 12.28 -14.10 18.81
N ASN A 242 13.12 -13.08 18.83
CA ASN A 242 14.57 -13.21 18.59
C ASN A 242 15.23 -14.15 19.63
N GLN A 243 14.93 -13.97 20.92
CA GLN A 243 15.42 -14.84 22.00
C GLN A 243 14.82 -16.26 21.97
N ALA A 244 13.61 -16.43 21.43
CA ALA A 244 13.02 -17.75 21.22
C ALA A 244 13.77 -18.51 20.11
N TYR A 245 13.97 -17.89 18.94
CA TYR A 245 14.74 -18.46 17.85
C TYR A 245 16.19 -18.76 18.25
N GLN A 246 16.85 -17.86 18.99
CA GLN A 246 18.19 -18.08 19.51
C GLN A 246 18.27 -19.36 20.35
N ARG A 247 17.42 -19.49 21.38
CA ARG A 247 17.41 -20.67 22.26
C ARG A 247 17.14 -21.97 21.50
N ALA A 248 16.12 -21.99 20.64
CA ALA A 248 15.75 -23.20 19.90
C ALA A 248 16.86 -23.68 18.94
N LEU A 249 17.51 -22.74 18.23
CA LEU A 249 18.59 -23.02 17.29
C LEU A 249 19.88 -23.46 18.00
N CYS A 250 20.25 -22.78 19.10
CA CYS A 250 21.36 -23.18 19.97
C CYS A 250 21.14 -24.57 20.57
N GLU A 251 19.92 -24.89 21.04
CA GLU A 251 19.58 -26.23 21.52
C GLU A 251 19.73 -27.30 20.43
N ALA A 252 19.26 -27.05 19.20
CA ALA A 252 19.36 -28.02 18.11
C ALA A 252 20.80 -28.28 17.68
N ILE A 253 21.61 -27.21 17.52
CA ILE A 253 23.04 -27.30 17.23
C ILE A 253 23.79 -27.94 18.41
N GLY A 254 23.35 -27.72 19.65
CA GLY A 254 23.87 -28.39 20.84
C GLY A 254 23.65 -29.91 20.83
N LYS A 255 22.42 -30.35 20.53
CA LYS A 255 21.97 -31.76 20.61
C LYS A 255 22.63 -32.70 19.59
N VAL A 256 23.07 -32.23 18.42
CA VAL A 256 23.79 -33.08 17.45
C VAL A 256 25.21 -33.41 17.91
N THR A 257 25.69 -34.64 17.69
CA THR A 257 27.03 -35.10 18.15
C THR A 257 28.18 -34.78 17.20
N PHE A 258 27.88 -34.14 16.06
CA PHE A 258 28.81 -33.79 14.99
C PHE A 258 28.68 -32.30 14.61
N ASN A 259 29.40 -31.85 13.59
CA ASN A 259 29.39 -30.46 13.12
C ASN A 259 28.34 -30.26 12.00
N PRO A 260 27.12 -29.78 12.30
CA PRO A 260 26.02 -29.80 11.34
C PRO A 260 26.20 -28.80 10.21
N VAL A 261 25.56 -29.09 9.08
CA VAL A 261 25.22 -28.08 8.07
C VAL A 261 23.87 -27.46 8.42
N VAL A 262 23.83 -26.12 8.48
CA VAL A 262 22.61 -25.34 8.72
C VAL A 262 22.16 -24.67 7.43
N CYS A 263 20.85 -24.63 7.21
CA CYS A 263 20.18 -24.01 6.07
C CYS A 263 19.17 -22.99 6.59
N ASP A 264 19.39 -21.70 6.36
CA ASP A 264 18.57 -20.59 6.81
C ASP A 264 17.76 -20.06 5.60
N VAL A 265 16.46 -20.36 5.57
CA VAL A 265 15.59 -20.13 4.40
C VAL A 265 14.70 -18.92 4.64
N GLY A 266 14.84 -17.91 3.77
CA GLY A 266 14.29 -16.57 4.01
C GLY A 266 15.15 -15.82 5.01
N SER A 267 16.49 -15.88 4.84
CA SER A 267 17.43 -15.42 5.86
C SER A 267 17.35 -13.92 6.16
N GLY A 268 16.75 -13.11 5.27
CA GLY A 268 16.54 -11.68 5.50
C GLY A 268 17.83 -10.92 5.78
N THR A 269 18.01 -10.44 7.02
CA THR A 269 19.23 -9.77 7.50
C THR A 269 20.38 -10.71 7.87
N GLY A 270 20.17 -12.03 7.82
CA GLY A 270 21.12 -13.04 8.26
C GLY A 270 21.15 -13.28 9.77
N LEU A 271 20.16 -12.78 10.54
CA LEU A 271 20.12 -12.93 12.00
C LEU A 271 20.15 -14.39 12.47
N LEU A 272 19.42 -15.30 11.80
CA LEU A 272 19.40 -16.72 12.19
C LEU A 272 20.70 -17.43 11.77
N SER A 273 21.25 -17.07 10.60
CA SER A 273 22.60 -17.46 10.16
C SER A 273 23.72 -16.98 11.11
N LEU A 274 23.63 -15.78 11.67
CA LEU A 274 24.56 -15.26 12.69
C LEU A 274 24.57 -16.16 13.92
N ILE A 275 23.38 -16.38 14.51
CA ILE A 275 23.18 -17.23 15.69
C ILE A 275 23.76 -18.63 15.46
N ALA A 276 23.47 -19.23 14.30
CA ALA A 276 23.97 -20.56 13.94
C ALA A 276 25.51 -20.58 13.83
N CYS A 277 26.09 -19.58 13.16
CA CYS A 277 27.53 -19.53 12.92
C CYS A 277 28.34 -19.28 14.20
N GLU A 278 27.85 -18.39 15.08
CA GLU A 278 28.50 -18.04 16.34
C GLU A 278 28.64 -19.21 17.32
N GLN A 279 27.83 -20.27 17.18
CA GLN A 279 28.01 -21.52 17.93
C GLN A 279 29.38 -22.20 17.66
N GLY A 280 30.10 -21.81 16.60
CA GLY A 280 31.44 -22.32 16.24
C GLY A 280 31.49 -23.79 15.81
N LYS A 281 30.39 -24.53 16.00
CA LYS A 281 30.23 -25.97 15.78
C LYS A 281 29.73 -26.32 14.38
N CYS A 282 29.00 -25.42 13.72
CA CYS A 282 28.51 -25.64 12.36
C CYS A 282 29.69 -25.83 11.37
N SER A 283 29.58 -26.82 10.48
CA SER A 283 30.56 -27.05 9.42
C SER A 283 30.34 -26.10 8.25
N GLN A 284 29.08 -25.79 7.93
CA GLN A 284 28.66 -24.78 6.96
C GLN A 284 27.28 -24.23 7.36
N VAL A 285 27.04 -22.96 7.03
CA VAL A 285 25.73 -22.29 7.08
C VAL A 285 25.42 -21.78 5.68
N TYR A 286 24.20 -22.02 5.19
CA TYR A 286 23.68 -21.50 3.93
C TYR A 286 22.57 -20.50 4.22
N ALA A 287 22.79 -19.22 3.90
CA ALA A 287 21.83 -18.13 4.08
C ALA A 287 21.12 -17.87 2.74
N ILE A 288 19.85 -18.26 2.63
CA ILE A 288 19.10 -18.29 1.36
C ILE A 288 18.06 -17.18 1.34
N GLU A 289 18.17 -16.28 0.37
CA GLU A 289 17.35 -15.08 0.29
C GLU A 289 17.02 -14.71 -1.17
N LYS A 290 15.76 -14.36 -1.45
CA LYS A 290 15.26 -14.02 -2.79
C LYS A 290 15.67 -12.61 -3.22
N SER A 291 15.71 -11.66 -2.29
CA SER A 291 16.04 -10.25 -2.55
C SER A 291 17.55 -10.01 -2.59
N SER A 292 18.06 -9.55 -3.73
CA SER A 292 19.47 -9.20 -3.90
C SER A 292 19.94 -8.08 -2.97
N ILE A 293 19.04 -7.15 -2.61
CA ILE A 293 19.32 -6.11 -1.62
C ILE A 293 19.40 -6.68 -0.21
N MET A 294 18.51 -7.60 0.17
CA MET A 294 18.61 -8.28 1.47
C MET A 294 19.87 -9.15 1.55
N CYS A 295 20.27 -9.84 0.48
CA CYS A 295 21.57 -10.54 0.40
C CYS A 295 22.77 -9.60 0.61
N MET A 296 22.74 -8.40 0.00
CA MET A 296 23.80 -7.39 0.19
C MET A 296 23.86 -6.90 1.64
N VAL A 297 22.69 -6.64 2.25
CA VAL A 297 22.57 -6.16 3.63
C VAL A 297 23.01 -7.24 4.63
N ALA A 298 22.57 -8.49 4.45
CA ALA A 298 23.05 -9.63 5.23
C ALA A 298 24.56 -9.83 5.08
N GLN A 299 25.12 -9.61 3.89
CA GLN A 299 26.55 -9.75 3.66
C GLN A 299 27.37 -8.74 4.47
N ASP A 300 26.92 -7.48 4.58
CA ASP A 300 27.59 -6.47 5.39
C ASP A 300 27.44 -6.75 6.90
N ILE A 301 26.23 -7.12 7.33
CA ILE A 301 25.94 -7.53 8.72
C ILE A 301 26.81 -8.72 9.16
N LEU A 302 26.90 -9.78 8.33
CA LEU A 302 27.72 -10.96 8.61
C LEU A 302 29.22 -10.63 8.68
N LYS A 303 29.71 -9.70 7.82
CA LYS A 303 31.10 -9.20 7.86
C LYS A 303 31.43 -8.40 9.12
N THR A 304 30.46 -7.68 9.68
CA THR A 304 30.69 -6.83 10.86
C THR A 304 30.58 -7.59 12.17
N ASN A 305 29.76 -8.64 12.23
CA ASN A 305 29.47 -9.34 13.48
C ASN A 305 30.23 -10.68 13.65
N LEU A 306 30.67 -11.33 12.57
CA LEU A 306 31.42 -12.59 12.66
C LEU A 306 32.94 -12.38 12.59
N SER A 307 33.69 -13.26 13.26
CA SER A 307 35.14 -13.32 13.10
C SER A 307 35.53 -13.78 11.67
N PRO A 308 36.73 -13.44 11.18
CA PRO A 308 37.22 -13.87 9.87
C PRO A 308 37.25 -15.40 9.68
N GLU A 309 37.29 -16.19 10.75
CA GLU A 309 37.23 -17.67 10.69
C GLU A 309 35.81 -18.21 10.61
N LEU A 310 34.85 -17.55 11.26
CA LEU A 310 33.45 -17.95 11.27
C LEU A 310 32.75 -17.60 9.96
N ILE A 311 32.96 -16.39 9.43
CA ILE A 311 32.32 -15.94 8.18
C ILE A 311 32.65 -16.84 6.98
N GLN A 312 33.84 -17.46 6.94
CA GLN A 312 34.21 -18.42 5.89
C GLN A 312 33.31 -19.67 5.85
N ARG A 313 32.55 -19.94 6.92
CA ARG A 313 31.56 -21.02 6.99
C ARG A 313 30.16 -20.59 6.58
N VAL A 314 29.93 -19.32 6.24
CA VAL A 314 28.63 -18.81 5.79
C VAL A 314 28.67 -18.58 4.27
N GLN A 315 27.73 -19.17 3.55
CA GLN A 315 27.52 -18.93 2.12
C GLN A 315 26.14 -18.31 1.92
N ILE A 316 26.09 -17.06 1.46
CA ILE A 316 24.84 -16.41 1.05
C ILE A 316 24.49 -16.89 -0.36
N VAL A 317 23.23 -17.26 -0.58
CA VAL A 317 22.72 -17.75 -1.87
C VAL A 317 21.53 -16.89 -2.27
N ASN A 318 21.73 -16.00 -3.26
CA ASN A 318 20.65 -15.17 -3.78
C ASN A 318 19.77 -15.97 -4.77
N LYS A 319 18.90 -16.81 -4.23
CA LYS A 319 17.93 -17.64 -4.97
C LYS A 319 16.65 -17.82 -4.16
N MET A 320 15.57 -18.16 -4.87
CA MET A 320 14.41 -18.78 -4.25
C MET A 320 14.77 -20.20 -3.80
N SER A 321 14.49 -20.56 -2.55
CA SER A 321 14.84 -21.89 -2.00
C SER A 321 14.23 -23.06 -2.78
N THR A 322 13.08 -22.85 -3.43
CA THR A 322 12.39 -23.83 -4.28
C THR A 322 13.03 -24.04 -5.66
N THR A 323 14.13 -23.36 -5.98
CA THR A 323 14.89 -23.55 -7.24
C THR A 323 16.32 -24.04 -7.03
N MET A 324 16.72 -24.33 -5.79
CA MET A 324 18.08 -24.76 -5.43
C MET A 324 18.31 -26.27 -5.55
N SER A 325 19.56 -26.67 -5.76
CA SER A 325 19.97 -28.08 -5.79
C SER A 325 21.25 -28.38 -4.99
N VAL A 326 21.34 -29.62 -4.52
CA VAL A 326 22.58 -30.27 -4.11
C VAL A 326 23.05 -31.12 -5.30
N PRO A 327 24.30 -31.00 -5.80
CA PRO A 327 25.43 -30.26 -5.21
C PRO A 327 25.58 -28.80 -5.67
N ASP A 328 24.77 -28.32 -6.62
CA ASP A 328 25.10 -27.14 -7.43
C ASP A 328 25.08 -25.81 -6.66
N ASP A 329 24.12 -25.62 -5.77
CA ASP A 329 24.02 -24.44 -4.88
C ASP A 329 24.51 -24.74 -3.46
N MET A 330 24.27 -25.97 -2.99
CA MET A 330 24.69 -26.47 -1.69
C MET A 330 25.57 -27.71 -1.87
N LYS A 331 26.81 -27.67 -1.38
CA LYS A 331 27.81 -28.75 -1.57
C LYS A 331 27.37 -30.11 -1.00
N GLN A 332 26.53 -30.10 0.03
CA GLN A 332 25.91 -31.26 0.65
C GLN A 332 24.58 -30.84 1.31
N SER A 333 23.71 -31.82 1.56
CA SER A 333 22.42 -31.59 2.25
C SER A 333 22.60 -31.07 3.67
N ALA A 334 21.61 -30.33 4.18
CA ALA A 334 21.60 -29.77 5.52
C ALA A 334 21.01 -30.74 6.57
N ASP A 335 21.58 -30.70 7.77
CA ASP A 335 21.13 -31.44 8.95
C ASP A 335 20.07 -30.67 9.76
N ILE A 336 20.13 -29.33 9.70
CA ILE A 336 19.19 -28.43 10.34
C ILE A 336 18.74 -27.39 9.30
N LEU A 337 17.43 -27.22 9.13
CA LEU A 337 16.85 -26.07 8.44
C LEU A 337 16.16 -25.17 9.46
N VAL A 338 16.45 -23.88 9.41
CA VAL A 338 15.74 -22.83 10.13
C VAL A 338 15.07 -21.91 9.11
N THR A 339 13.89 -21.39 9.45
CA THR A 339 13.16 -20.45 8.60
C THR A 339 12.18 -19.62 9.44
N GLU A 340 11.80 -18.47 8.91
CA GLU A 340 10.70 -17.67 9.44
C GLU A 340 9.74 -17.18 8.33
N THR A 341 9.68 -17.87 7.18
CA THR A 341 8.79 -17.48 6.08
C THR A 341 7.34 -17.88 6.39
N PHE A 342 6.71 -17.15 7.31
CA PHE A 342 5.32 -17.30 7.76
C PHE A 342 4.60 -15.97 7.60
N ASP A 343 3.27 -15.99 7.57
CA ASP A 343 2.43 -14.79 7.66
C ASP A 343 1.42 -14.95 8.81
N ALA A 344 0.51 -13.98 9.01
CA ALA A 344 -0.56 -14.09 10.00
C ALA A 344 -1.50 -15.31 9.75
N GLY A 345 -1.67 -15.72 8.49
CA GLY A 345 -2.36 -16.95 8.09
C GLY A 345 -1.50 -18.22 8.12
N LEU A 346 -0.29 -18.15 8.70
CA LEU A 346 0.80 -19.14 8.73
C LEU A 346 1.40 -19.50 7.36
N PHE A 347 0.60 -19.66 6.31
CA PHE A 347 1.02 -20.31 5.07
C PHE A 347 1.38 -19.37 3.91
N GLY A 348 0.95 -18.11 3.96
CA GLY A 348 0.87 -17.18 2.83
C GLY A 348 2.18 -16.87 2.13
N GLU A 349 3.31 -16.88 2.88
CA GLU A 349 4.66 -16.75 2.31
C GLU A 349 5.16 -17.99 1.55
N GLY A 350 4.36 -19.07 1.50
CA GLY A 350 4.71 -20.29 0.74
C GLY A 350 5.53 -21.31 1.54
N ILE A 351 5.42 -21.34 2.88
CA ILE A 351 6.13 -22.33 3.71
C ILE A 351 5.90 -23.79 3.26
N LEU A 352 4.70 -24.13 2.78
CA LEU A 352 4.36 -25.49 2.33
C LEU A 352 5.16 -25.92 1.09
N PRO A 353 5.15 -25.21 -0.06
CA PRO A 353 6.03 -25.54 -1.18
C PRO A 353 7.52 -25.44 -0.81
N THR A 354 7.93 -24.46 0.01
CA THR A 354 9.31 -24.32 0.51
C THR A 354 9.79 -25.57 1.25
N LEU A 355 9.07 -26.03 2.27
CA LEU A 355 9.47 -27.22 3.04
C LEU A 355 9.27 -28.53 2.26
N CYS A 356 8.26 -28.62 1.38
CA CYS A 356 8.12 -29.76 0.45
C CYS A 356 9.35 -29.89 -0.46
N HIS A 357 9.89 -28.77 -0.95
CA HIS A 357 11.10 -28.75 -1.74
C HIS A 357 12.33 -29.11 -0.90
N ALA A 358 12.51 -28.46 0.25
CA ALA A 358 13.64 -28.70 1.14
C ALA A 358 13.77 -30.17 1.54
N TRP A 359 12.68 -30.82 1.99
CA TRP A 359 12.64 -32.26 2.32
C TRP A 359 12.92 -33.21 1.13
N SER A 360 12.81 -32.72 -0.11
CA SER A 360 13.02 -33.47 -1.34
C SER A 360 14.40 -33.23 -1.98
N LYS A 361 15.07 -32.13 -1.64
CA LYS A 361 16.24 -31.62 -2.39
C LYS A 361 17.40 -31.08 -1.54
N LEU A 362 17.14 -30.54 -0.35
CA LEU A 362 18.10 -29.77 0.44
C LEU A 362 18.41 -30.38 1.82
N LEU A 363 17.49 -31.17 2.38
CA LEU A 363 17.62 -31.77 3.71
C LEU A 363 18.16 -33.20 3.68
N GLN A 364 18.94 -33.56 4.70
CA GLN A 364 19.47 -34.91 4.88
C GLN A 364 18.38 -35.89 5.31
N ASN A 365 18.10 -36.88 4.45
CA ASN A 365 16.93 -37.76 4.54
C ASN A 365 17.29 -39.24 4.24
N THR A 366 18.54 -39.65 4.53
CA THR A 366 19.04 -41.02 4.34
C THR A 366 19.87 -41.49 5.54
N GLY A 367 19.76 -42.78 5.88
CA GLY A 367 20.54 -43.40 6.96
C GLY A 367 19.91 -43.30 8.35
N SER A 368 20.73 -43.07 9.37
CA SER A 368 20.36 -43.18 10.80
C SER A 368 20.03 -41.83 11.46
N THR A 369 20.32 -40.72 10.78
CA THR A 369 20.03 -39.36 11.23
C THR A 369 18.97 -38.73 10.34
N LYS A 370 17.90 -38.22 10.97
CA LYS A 370 16.87 -37.42 10.32
C LYS A 370 17.23 -35.94 10.52
N ALA A 371 17.20 -35.14 9.47
CA ALA A 371 17.34 -33.70 9.60
C ALA A 371 16.22 -33.08 10.47
N LEU A 372 16.47 -31.88 10.99
CA LEU A 372 15.54 -31.12 11.82
C LEU A 372 15.09 -29.85 11.10
N VAL A 373 13.80 -29.53 11.19
CA VAL A 373 13.23 -28.24 10.78
C VAL A 373 12.83 -27.44 12.01
N ILE A 374 13.19 -26.16 12.03
CA ILE A 374 12.83 -25.15 13.03
C ILE A 374 12.08 -24.01 12.30
N PRO A 375 10.83 -23.69 12.65
CA PRO A 375 10.01 -24.31 13.68
C PRO A 375 9.70 -25.80 13.45
N SER A 376 9.50 -26.53 14.55
CA SER A 376 9.24 -27.97 14.49
C SER A 376 7.81 -28.32 14.06
N LYS A 377 6.82 -27.56 14.55
CA LYS A 377 5.39 -27.70 14.23
C LYS A 377 4.61 -26.40 14.45
N ALA A 378 3.39 -26.34 13.94
CA ALA A 378 2.43 -25.26 14.20
C ALA A 378 1.07 -25.79 14.67
N GLU A 379 0.41 -25.07 15.57
CA GLU A 379 -0.99 -25.27 15.96
C GLU A 379 -1.81 -24.04 15.56
N LEU A 380 -2.91 -24.23 14.82
CA LEU A 380 -3.74 -23.13 14.31
C LEU A 380 -5.11 -23.09 15.01
N PHE A 381 -5.50 -21.89 15.43
CA PHE A 381 -6.68 -21.62 16.22
C PHE A 381 -7.61 -20.63 15.51
N ILE A 382 -8.93 -20.80 15.68
CA ILE A 382 -9.95 -19.94 15.09
C ILE A 382 -11.00 -19.55 16.14
N GLN A 383 -11.55 -18.33 16.04
CA GLN A 383 -12.60 -17.82 16.91
C GLN A 383 -13.59 -16.92 16.16
N ALA A 384 -14.89 -17.06 16.43
CA ALA A 384 -15.92 -16.16 15.91
C ALA A 384 -15.94 -14.84 16.70
N VAL A 385 -15.95 -13.70 16.00
CA VAL A 385 -15.91 -12.36 16.61
C VAL A 385 -16.96 -11.39 16.04
N GLU A 386 -17.40 -10.47 16.90
CA GLU A 386 -18.12 -9.24 16.57
C GLU A 386 -17.14 -8.06 16.65
N CYS A 387 -17.09 -7.20 15.64
CA CYS A 387 -16.26 -6.00 15.59
C CYS A 387 -16.87 -5.00 14.60
N ASP A 388 -17.17 -3.79 15.07
CA ASP A 388 -17.79 -2.75 14.25
C ASP A 388 -16.84 -2.20 13.17
N TYR A 389 -15.55 -2.07 13.46
CA TYR A 389 -14.55 -1.60 12.49
C TYR A 389 -14.40 -2.59 11.32
N ILE A 390 -14.11 -3.87 11.59
CA ILE A 390 -14.03 -4.92 10.55
C ILE A 390 -15.37 -5.05 9.78
N ARG A 391 -16.51 -4.87 10.46
CA ARG A 391 -17.82 -4.82 9.80
C ARG A 391 -17.92 -3.67 8.80
N MET A 392 -17.49 -2.46 9.17
CA MET A 392 -17.56 -1.27 8.34
C MET A 392 -16.62 -1.32 7.13
N GLU A 393 -15.45 -1.96 7.25
CA GLU A 393 -14.54 -2.21 6.12
C GLU A 393 -15.06 -3.25 5.12
N ASN A 394 -15.90 -4.20 5.55
CA ASN A 394 -16.18 -5.40 4.74
C ASN A 394 -17.64 -5.56 4.28
N ARG A 395 -18.61 -4.89 4.92
CA ARG A 395 -20.03 -4.95 4.54
C ARG A 395 -20.68 -3.58 4.55
N PHE A 396 -21.33 -3.23 3.44
CA PHE A 396 -22.13 -2.02 3.34
C PHE A 396 -23.38 -2.08 4.24
N SER A 397 -23.60 -1.05 5.05
CA SER A 397 -24.69 -0.95 6.04
C SER A 397 -25.98 -0.36 5.48
N GLY A 398 -25.94 0.23 4.28
CA GLY A 398 -27.10 0.59 3.46
C GLY A 398 -27.45 2.08 3.44
N GLY A 399 -27.70 2.56 2.21
CA GLY A 399 -28.19 3.90 1.86
C GLY A 399 -27.07 4.96 1.78
N VAL A 400 -27.12 5.79 0.73
CA VAL A 400 -26.28 7.00 0.60
C VAL A 400 -27.19 8.17 0.22
N GLY A 401 -27.60 8.96 1.22
CA GLY A 401 -28.72 9.90 1.07
C GLY A 401 -29.97 9.17 0.58
N ASP A 402 -30.57 9.70 -0.50
CA ASP A 402 -31.78 9.13 -1.12
C ASP A 402 -31.46 8.14 -2.26
N ILE A 403 -30.20 7.72 -2.42
CA ILE A 403 -29.82 6.67 -3.37
C ILE A 403 -30.13 5.30 -2.76
N GLU A 404 -31.13 4.64 -3.32
CA GLU A 404 -31.52 3.28 -3.00
C GLU A 404 -30.60 2.25 -3.66
N PHE A 405 -30.06 1.35 -2.85
CA PHE A 405 -29.33 0.16 -3.27
C PHE A 405 -30.26 -1.07 -3.29
N GLN A 406 -31.51 -0.89 -3.72
CA GLN A 406 -32.51 -1.95 -3.67
C GLN A 406 -32.10 -3.14 -4.56
N ASN A 407 -32.02 -4.33 -3.95
CA ASN A 407 -31.54 -5.58 -4.53
C ASN A 407 -30.06 -5.58 -4.97
N ILE A 408 -29.25 -4.59 -4.56
CA ILE A 408 -27.81 -4.52 -4.83
C ILE A 408 -27.03 -4.90 -3.56
N PHE A 409 -26.00 -5.74 -3.72
CA PHE A 409 -25.17 -6.26 -2.62
C PHE A 409 -23.73 -5.81 -2.79
N LEU A 410 -23.27 -4.97 -1.85
CA LEU A 410 -21.90 -4.48 -1.77
C LEU A 410 -21.16 -5.14 -0.60
N CYS A 411 -19.97 -5.65 -0.90
CA CYS A 411 -19.01 -6.21 0.06
C CYS A 411 -17.58 -5.87 -0.38
N SER A 412 -16.61 -6.04 0.51
CA SER A 412 -15.20 -5.93 0.14
C SER A 412 -14.76 -7.05 -0.82
N THR A 413 -13.67 -6.81 -1.55
CA THR A 413 -12.95 -7.83 -2.32
C THR A 413 -12.31 -8.90 -1.43
N THR A 414 -11.89 -8.56 -0.21
CA THR A 414 -11.25 -9.49 0.75
C THR A 414 -12.11 -10.74 0.98
N GLY A 415 -11.52 -11.90 0.71
CA GLY A 415 -12.20 -13.20 0.79
C GLY A 415 -13.26 -13.47 -0.28
N MET A 416 -13.70 -12.47 -1.05
CA MET A 416 -14.63 -12.64 -2.18
C MET A 416 -13.89 -12.93 -3.49
N CYS A 417 -12.73 -12.29 -3.68
CA CYS A 417 -11.87 -12.38 -4.86
C CYS A 417 -10.49 -12.94 -4.49
N ASP A 418 -9.80 -13.55 -5.47
CA ASP A 418 -8.34 -13.76 -5.40
C ASP A 418 -7.67 -12.39 -5.71
N PRO A 419 -6.53 -12.02 -5.08
CA PRO A 419 -5.59 -12.90 -4.40
C PRO A 419 -5.81 -13.13 -2.89
N ASP A 420 -6.57 -12.29 -2.18
CA ASP A 420 -6.45 -12.14 -0.72
C ASP A 420 -7.62 -12.75 0.09
N PRO A 421 -7.44 -13.91 0.75
CA PRO A 421 -8.52 -14.57 1.49
C PRO A 421 -8.83 -13.97 2.87
N TYR A 422 -7.94 -13.13 3.42
CA TYR A 422 -8.07 -12.45 4.72
C TYR A 422 -7.37 -11.09 4.70
N THR A 423 -7.70 -10.21 5.64
CA THR A 423 -6.79 -9.11 6.06
C THR A 423 -5.96 -9.54 7.27
N THR A 424 -4.92 -8.77 7.61
CA THR A 424 -4.21 -8.89 8.89
C THR A 424 -4.56 -7.67 9.77
N GLN A 425 -4.74 -7.86 11.07
CA GLN A 425 -4.98 -6.79 12.06
C GLN A 425 -4.48 -7.24 13.45
N ASP A 426 -3.91 -6.35 14.27
CA ASP A 426 -3.93 -6.54 15.74
C ASP A 426 -5.32 -6.18 16.31
N LEU A 427 -6.06 -7.19 16.76
CA LEU A 427 -7.39 -7.04 17.34
C LEU A 427 -7.41 -6.18 18.63
N LYS A 428 -6.28 -6.01 19.33
CA LYS A 428 -6.15 -5.07 20.46
C LYS A 428 -6.30 -3.61 20.02
N LEU A 429 -5.80 -3.27 18.83
CA LEU A 429 -5.62 -1.90 18.34
C LEU A 429 -6.77 -1.43 17.44
N LEU A 430 -7.85 -2.22 17.32
CA LEU A 430 -9.02 -1.86 16.53
C LEU A 430 -9.89 -0.79 17.21
N PRO A 431 -10.34 0.25 16.49
CA PRO A 431 -11.23 1.28 17.03
C PRO A 431 -12.58 0.69 17.48
N GLY A 432 -12.92 0.91 18.76
CA GLY A 432 -14.10 0.28 19.40
C GLY A 432 -13.90 -1.18 19.83
N GLY A 433 -12.76 -1.79 19.52
CA GLY A 433 -12.39 -3.14 19.90
C GLY A 433 -13.22 -4.23 19.24
N PHE A 434 -13.25 -5.41 19.88
CA PHE A 434 -13.97 -6.59 19.41
C PHE A 434 -14.59 -7.38 20.58
N ARG A 435 -15.59 -8.20 20.28
CA ARG A 435 -16.25 -9.08 21.25
C ARG A 435 -16.21 -10.52 20.75
N VAL A 436 -15.56 -11.40 21.52
CA VAL A 436 -15.51 -12.85 21.25
C VAL A 436 -16.89 -13.48 21.41
N LEU A 437 -17.31 -14.30 20.44
CA LEU A 437 -18.61 -14.97 20.42
C LEU A 437 -18.49 -16.46 20.78
N SER A 438 -17.45 -17.14 20.26
CA SER A 438 -17.13 -18.54 20.58
C SER A 438 -15.92 -18.64 21.52
N GLN A 439 -15.67 -19.85 22.06
CA GLN A 439 -14.32 -20.19 22.52
C GLN A 439 -13.37 -20.39 21.32
N PRO A 440 -12.05 -20.26 21.50
CA PRO A 440 -11.08 -20.65 20.48
C PRO A 440 -11.14 -22.16 20.19
N VAL A 441 -11.00 -22.55 18.92
CA VAL A 441 -10.94 -23.95 18.50
C VAL A 441 -9.62 -24.20 17.78
N LYS A 442 -8.79 -25.13 18.27
CA LYS A 442 -7.67 -25.67 17.48
C LYS A 442 -8.25 -26.52 16.36
N PHE A 443 -8.09 -26.08 15.12
CA PHE A 443 -8.68 -26.75 13.94
C PHE A 443 -7.63 -27.53 13.12
N MET A 444 -6.35 -27.16 13.25
CA MET A 444 -5.25 -27.80 12.54
C MET A 444 -3.99 -27.83 13.40
N GLU A 445 -3.19 -28.87 13.22
CA GLU A 445 -1.80 -29.00 13.67
C GLU A 445 -0.99 -29.47 12.45
N VAL A 446 0.24 -28.98 12.30
CA VAL A 446 1.13 -29.28 11.17
C VAL A 446 2.52 -29.61 11.69
N ASP A 447 3.01 -30.82 11.41
CA ASP A 447 4.39 -31.22 11.69
C ASP A 447 5.30 -30.85 10.50
N PHE A 448 6.14 -29.82 10.68
CA PHE A 448 7.11 -29.39 9.67
C PHE A 448 8.25 -30.39 9.46
N ASN A 449 8.38 -31.37 10.36
CA ASN A 449 9.27 -32.51 10.24
C ASN A 449 8.58 -33.76 9.64
N ASN A 450 7.33 -33.66 9.16
CA ASN A 450 6.60 -34.74 8.47
C ASN A 450 6.41 -34.46 6.97
N PRO A 451 7.39 -34.77 6.10
CA PRO A 451 7.29 -34.47 4.67
C PRO A 451 6.10 -35.10 3.95
N LYS A 452 5.56 -36.23 4.43
CA LYS A 452 4.38 -36.87 3.83
C LYS A 452 3.10 -36.06 4.06
N GLU A 453 3.02 -35.39 5.21
CA GLU A 453 1.91 -34.54 5.61
C GLU A 453 1.98 -33.18 4.89
N LEU A 454 3.18 -32.57 4.85
CA LEU A 454 3.42 -31.34 4.07
C LEU A 454 3.07 -31.54 2.59
N MET A 455 3.49 -32.66 1.97
CA MET A 455 3.14 -32.99 0.59
C MET A 455 1.64 -33.28 0.37
N LYS A 456 0.88 -33.60 1.43
CA LYS A 456 -0.59 -33.74 1.38
C LYS A 456 -1.26 -32.37 1.50
N LEU A 457 -0.87 -31.56 2.48
CA LEU A 457 -1.36 -30.19 2.68
C LEU A 457 -1.13 -29.32 1.43
N ASN A 458 0.08 -29.34 0.89
CA ASN A 458 0.46 -28.54 -0.28
C ASN A 458 -0.40 -28.86 -1.52
N LYS A 459 -0.80 -30.12 -1.71
CA LYS A 459 -1.69 -30.54 -2.83
C LYS A 459 -3.14 -30.07 -2.67
N GLY A 460 -3.59 -29.87 -1.44
CA GLY A 460 -4.96 -29.52 -1.10
C GLY A 460 -5.49 -30.35 0.08
N LEU A 461 -5.85 -29.68 1.16
CA LEU A 461 -6.66 -30.23 2.25
C LEU A 461 -7.87 -29.32 2.49
N THR A 462 -9.06 -29.91 2.60
CA THR A 462 -10.30 -29.22 2.95
C THR A 462 -10.93 -29.90 4.16
N GLN A 463 -11.37 -29.13 5.16
CA GLN A 463 -12.01 -29.64 6.38
C GLN A 463 -13.16 -28.73 6.81
N GLU A 464 -14.17 -29.31 7.47
CA GLU A 464 -15.25 -28.58 8.14
C GLU A 464 -14.93 -28.42 9.63
N ILE A 465 -15.15 -27.22 10.16
CA ILE A 465 -14.93 -26.78 11.54
C ILE A 465 -16.28 -26.30 12.07
N SER A 466 -16.59 -26.57 13.33
CA SER A 466 -17.83 -26.11 13.97
C SER A 466 -17.52 -25.27 15.21
N LEU A 467 -17.96 -24.02 15.22
CA LEU A 467 -17.78 -23.10 16.34
C LEU A 467 -19.12 -22.95 17.07
N THR A 468 -19.17 -23.36 18.34
CA THR A 468 -20.36 -23.17 19.18
C THR A 468 -20.32 -21.76 19.78
N ILE A 469 -21.43 -21.03 19.66
CA ILE A 469 -21.55 -19.67 20.19
C ILE A 469 -21.84 -19.70 21.69
N THR A 470 -21.00 -18.99 22.44
CA THR A 470 -21.00 -18.92 23.92
C THR A 470 -21.41 -17.55 24.47
N LYS A 471 -21.50 -16.54 23.60
CA LYS A 471 -22.05 -15.22 23.91
C LYS A 471 -22.90 -14.75 22.74
N GLU A 472 -24.09 -14.23 23.01
CA GLU A 472 -24.93 -13.66 21.96
C GLU A 472 -24.26 -12.45 21.30
N GLY A 473 -24.49 -12.29 20.00
CA GLY A 473 -23.86 -11.22 19.22
C GLY A 473 -24.05 -11.39 17.71
N ARG A 474 -23.35 -10.57 16.96
CA ARG A 474 -23.41 -10.47 15.50
C ARG A 474 -22.09 -10.95 14.91
N LEU A 475 -22.16 -11.99 14.09
CA LEU A 475 -20.97 -12.52 13.43
C LEU A 475 -20.45 -11.54 12.38
N ASP A 476 -19.22 -11.06 12.59
CA ASP A 476 -18.58 -10.07 11.71
C ASP A 476 -17.35 -10.63 11.01
N ALA A 477 -16.52 -11.38 11.74
CA ALA A 477 -15.36 -12.06 11.19
C ALA A 477 -15.07 -13.38 11.92
N LEU A 478 -14.21 -14.19 11.31
CA LEU A 478 -13.48 -15.25 11.97
C LEU A 478 -12.04 -14.75 12.17
N ALA A 479 -11.59 -14.68 13.42
CA ALA A 479 -10.20 -14.37 13.75
C ALA A 479 -9.40 -15.67 13.82
N MET A 480 -8.20 -15.68 13.24
CA MET A 480 -7.25 -16.79 13.28
C MET A 480 -5.88 -16.34 13.79
N TRP A 481 -5.24 -17.22 14.55
CA TRP A 481 -3.85 -17.11 14.96
C TRP A 481 -3.24 -18.51 15.07
N PHE A 482 -1.95 -18.57 15.38
CA PHE A 482 -1.23 -19.84 15.56
C PHE A 482 -0.27 -19.80 16.74
N THR A 483 0.25 -20.98 17.08
CA THR A 483 1.40 -21.14 17.97
C THR A 483 2.46 -21.97 17.23
N LEU A 484 3.61 -21.37 16.96
CA LEU A 484 4.79 -22.05 16.44
C LEU A 484 5.53 -22.69 17.61
N HIS A 485 5.74 -24.00 17.55
CA HIS A 485 6.64 -24.70 18.45
C HIS A 485 7.99 -24.78 17.76
N LEU A 486 8.98 -24.02 18.21
CA LEU A 486 10.30 -24.01 17.59
C LEU A 486 11.01 -25.35 17.79
N ASN A 487 10.83 -25.93 18.98
CA ASN A 487 11.21 -27.27 19.40
C ASN A 487 10.29 -27.70 20.57
N ASP A 488 10.66 -28.75 21.31
CA ASP A 488 9.86 -29.24 22.46
C ASP A 488 9.85 -28.32 23.70
N SER A 489 10.73 -27.31 23.77
CA SER A 489 10.95 -26.43 24.93
C SER A 489 10.61 -24.96 24.70
N VAL A 490 10.48 -24.53 23.44
CA VAL A 490 10.32 -23.12 23.04
C VAL A 490 9.19 -22.96 22.03
N GLN A 491 8.25 -22.07 22.33
CA GLN A 491 7.13 -21.71 21.45
C GLN A 491 6.94 -20.19 21.34
N ILE A 492 6.34 -19.75 20.23
CA ILE A 492 5.91 -18.38 19.94
C ILE A 492 4.42 -18.43 19.59
N SER A 493 3.60 -17.49 20.08
CA SER A 493 2.16 -17.45 19.81
C SER A 493 1.74 -16.10 19.26
N THR A 494 0.94 -16.11 18.19
CA THR A 494 0.38 -14.91 17.53
C THR A 494 -1.04 -14.58 18.01
N HIS A 495 -1.48 -15.23 19.09
CA HIS A 495 -2.72 -14.87 19.79
C HIS A 495 -2.66 -13.43 20.30
N THR A 496 -3.77 -12.69 20.16
CA THR A 496 -3.97 -11.30 20.61
C THR A 496 -3.22 -10.91 21.90
N GLN A 497 -3.24 -11.76 22.93
CA GLN A 497 -2.66 -11.46 24.25
C GLN A 497 -1.13 -11.53 24.33
N SER A 498 -0.42 -12.04 23.32
CA SER A 498 1.05 -12.02 23.32
C SER A 498 1.59 -10.60 23.06
N ASN A 499 2.87 -10.39 23.37
CA ASN A 499 3.61 -9.20 22.98
C ASN A 499 4.55 -9.60 21.84
N SER A 500 4.00 -9.74 20.63
CA SER A 500 4.76 -10.08 19.43
C SER A 500 4.43 -9.13 18.28
N CYS A 501 5.34 -9.02 17.30
CA CYS A 501 5.13 -8.26 16.07
C CYS A 501 4.05 -8.85 15.12
N TRP A 502 3.49 -10.02 15.44
CA TRP A 502 2.55 -10.73 14.59
C TRP A 502 1.07 -10.36 14.83
N GLU A 503 0.43 -9.86 13.78
CA GLU A 503 -1.02 -9.64 13.70
C GLU A 503 -1.82 -10.97 13.60
N GLN A 504 -3.15 -10.87 13.72
CA GLN A 504 -4.06 -11.99 13.50
C GLN A 504 -4.65 -11.94 12.08
N ALA A 505 -4.88 -13.11 11.48
CA ALA A 505 -5.55 -13.21 10.18
C ALA A 505 -7.07 -13.13 10.35
N ILE A 506 -7.72 -12.22 9.64
CA ILE A 506 -9.13 -11.86 9.77
C ILE A 506 -9.88 -12.24 8.49
N PHE A 507 -10.79 -13.21 8.60
CA PHE A 507 -11.66 -13.66 7.51
C PHE A 507 -13.04 -12.99 7.66
N PRO A 508 -13.42 -12.00 6.82
CA PRO A 508 -14.67 -11.26 6.99
C PRO A 508 -15.91 -12.10 6.60
N VAL A 509 -16.98 -12.03 7.40
CA VAL A 509 -18.17 -12.89 7.19
C VAL A 509 -19.21 -12.21 6.29
N HIS A 510 -19.10 -12.51 5.00
CA HIS A 510 -19.95 -11.99 3.92
C HIS A 510 -21.30 -12.72 3.82
N ALA A 511 -22.40 -12.03 4.20
CA ALA A 511 -23.76 -12.57 4.21
C ALA A 511 -24.30 -13.10 2.86
N VAL A 512 -23.66 -12.72 1.75
CA VAL A 512 -23.99 -13.20 0.38
C VAL A 512 -23.56 -14.66 0.14
N LYS A 513 -22.56 -15.16 0.87
CA LYS A 513 -22.07 -16.54 0.74
C LYS A 513 -23.00 -17.57 1.40
N ILE A 514 -23.70 -17.16 2.45
CA ILE A 514 -24.45 -18.04 3.38
C ILE A 514 -25.91 -18.21 2.91
N GLN A 515 -26.14 -18.60 1.65
CA GLN A 515 -27.48 -18.63 1.03
C GLN A 515 -27.78 -19.91 0.24
N LYS A 516 -29.02 -20.40 0.38
CA LYS A 516 -29.45 -21.76 -0.02
C LYS A 516 -29.44 -22.03 -1.53
N GLN A 517 -29.74 -21.05 -2.37
CA GLN A 517 -29.78 -21.20 -3.84
C GLN A 517 -29.38 -19.92 -4.60
N PRO A 518 -28.85 -20.04 -5.84
CA PRO A 518 -28.46 -18.88 -6.66
C PRO A 518 -29.58 -17.84 -6.89
N GLU A 519 -30.83 -18.30 -7.00
CA GLU A 519 -32.03 -17.48 -7.22
C GLU A 519 -32.55 -16.80 -5.94
N SER A 520 -32.01 -17.19 -4.77
CA SER A 520 -32.31 -16.56 -3.48
C SER A 520 -31.29 -15.50 -3.06
N ARG A 521 -30.17 -15.38 -3.81
CA ARG A 521 -29.06 -14.46 -3.51
C ARG A 521 -29.57 -13.03 -3.44
N GLY A 522 -29.44 -12.43 -2.26
CA GLY A 522 -29.87 -11.07 -1.98
C GLY A 522 -30.98 -10.95 -0.93
N LYS A 523 -31.47 -12.05 -0.36
CA LYS A 523 -32.27 -11.95 0.86
C LYS A 523 -31.33 -11.72 2.06
N LYS A 524 -31.67 -10.76 2.93
CA LYS A 524 -30.84 -10.41 4.09
C LYS A 524 -30.78 -11.58 5.09
N VAL A 525 -29.64 -12.26 5.15
CA VAL A 525 -29.35 -13.27 6.18
C VAL A 525 -29.06 -12.56 7.50
N SER A 526 -29.75 -12.97 8.58
CA SER A 526 -29.43 -12.44 9.92
C SER A 526 -28.19 -13.14 10.45
N LEU A 527 -27.14 -12.35 10.67
CA LEU A 527 -25.88 -12.80 11.30
C LEU A 527 -25.90 -12.61 12.82
N ASN A 528 -27.06 -12.31 13.41
CA ASN A 528 -27.24 -12.30 14.85
C ASN A 528 -27.39 -13.75 15.34
N LEU A 529 -26.44 -14.18 16.17
CA LEU A 529 -26.30 -15.51 16.73
C LEU A 529 -26.66 -15.53 18.21
N LYS A 530 -27.28 -16.62 18.63
CA LYS A 530 -27.61 -16.91 20.03
C LYS A 530 -26.59 -17.85 20.65
N ILE A 531 -26.64 -17.99 21.97
CA ILE A 531 -25.98 -19.10 22.66
C ILE A 531 -26.51 -20.43 22.08
N ASP A 532 -25.62 -21.40 21.92
CA ASP A 532 -25.84 -22.72 21.30
C ASP A 532 -26.21 -22.69 19.80
N ASP A 533 -26.16 -21.54 19.11
CA ASP A 533 -26.03 -21.53 17.65
C ASP A 533 -24.64 -22.08 17.25
N ILE A 534 -24.55 -22.75 16.10
CA ILE A 534 -23.30 -23.32 15.57
C ILE A 534 -22.97 -22.68 14.23
N VAL A 535 -21.78 -22.07 14.16
CA VAL A 535 -21.18 -21.58 12.91
C VAL A 535 -20.39 -22.73 12.29
N HIS A 536 -20.80 -23.19 11.10
CA HIS A 536 -20.02 -24.13 10.32
C HIS A 536 -19.10 -23.37 9.38
N VAL A 537 -17.80 -23.59 9.53
CA VAL A 537 -16.72 -22.98 8.73
C VAL A 537 -16.08 -24.09 7.92
N ILE A 538 -15.74 -23.83 6.66
CA ILE A 538 -14.87 -24.70 5.87
C ILE A 538 -13.51 -24.02 5.72
N GLN A 539 -12.43 -24.76 5.97
CA GLN A 539 -11.08 -24.32 5.67
C GLN A 539 -10.56 -25.07 4.43
N CYS A 540 -9.75 -24.41 3.62
CA CYS A 540 -9.01 -25.00 2.52
C CYS A 540 -7.56 -24.50 2.50
N VAL A 541 -6.59 -25.42 2.66
CA VAL A 541 -5.15 -25.17 2.50
C VAL A 541 -4.68 -25.78 1.18
N LYS A 542 -4.01 -25.01 0.33
CA LYS A 542 -3.41 -25.48 -0.94
C LYS A 542 -2.31 -24.53 -1.43
N GLY A 543 -1.15 -25.07 -1.82
CA GLY A 543 -0.12 -24.31 -2.53
C GLY A 543 0.50 -23.13 -1.77
N GLY A 544 0.28 -23.01 -0.45
CA GLY A 544 0.62 -21.83 0.36
C GLY A 544 -0.57 -20.93 0.71
N LYS A 545 -1.71 -21.01 0.01
CA LYS A 545 -2.92 -20.27 0.40
C LYS A 545 -3.73 -21.03 1.44
N LEU A 546 -4.26 -20.30 2.42
CA LEU A 546 -5.30 -20.74 3.36
C LEU A 546 -6.54 -19.86 3.17
N CYS A 547 -7.66 -20.47 2.81
CA CYS A 547 -8.96 -19.81 2.72
C CYS A 547 -9.90 -20.38 3.78
N MET A 548 -10.71 -19.53 4.42
CA MET A 548 -11.80 -19.96 5.28
C MET A 548 -13.11 -19.27 4.90
N ASP A 549 -14.22 -19.99 5.04
CA ASP A 549 -15.55 -19.46 4.73
C ASP A 549 -16.63 -20.04 5.65
N VAL A 550 -17.60 -19.21 6.04
CA VAL A 550 -18.80 -19.67 6.74
C VAL A 550 -19.74 -20.33 5.73
N THR A 551 -19.98 -21.63 5.88
CA THR A 551 -20.86 -22.40 4.97
C THR A 551 -22.31 -22.37 5.41
N SER A 552 -22.58 -22.42 6.72
CA SER A 552 -23.94 -22.47 7.27
C SER A 552 -23.99 -22.09 8.75
N LEU A 553 -25.18 -21.73 9.22
CA LEU A 553 -25.47 -21.33 10.59
C LEU A 553 -26.60 -22.20 11.13
N SER A 554 -26.28 -23.21 11.94
CA SER A 554 -27.29 -24.09 12.55
C SER A 554 -27.82 -23.45 13.83
N LYS A 555 -29.15 -23.40 14.01
CA LYS A 555 -29.77 -22.74 15.18
C LYS A 555 -30.49 -23.75 16.05
N HIS A 556 -30.14 -23.79 17.34
CA HIS A 556 -30.68 -24.71 18.35
C HIS A 556 -30.85 -26.18 17.86
N GLY A 557 -29.88 -26.68 17.09
CA GLY A 557 -29.86 -28.04 16.55
C GLY A 557 -30.45 -28.22 15.14
N GLU A 558 -31.21 -27.27 14.61
CA GLU A 558 -31.71 -27.34 13.22
C GLU A 558 -30.63 -26.92 12.20
N LYS A 559 -30.22 -27.85 11.33
CA LYS A 559 -29.24 -27.60 10.27
C LYS A 559 -29.83 -26.79 9.11
N MET A 560 -29.43 -25.54 8.98
CA MET A 560 -29.74 -24.67 7.83
C MET A 560 -28.83 -24.92 6.61
N ILE A 561 -28.92 -26.13 6.02
CA ILE A 561 -28.54 -26.53 4.64
C ILE A 561 -27.09 -26.22 4.15
N GLN A 562 -26.47 -27.20 3.49
CA GLN A 562 -25.15 -27.07 2.86
C GLN A 562 -25.04 -25.91 1.86
N CYS A 563 -23.92 -25.18 1.90
CA CYS A 563 -23.44 -24.34 0.79
C CYS A 563 -22.33 -25.04 -0.02
N TYR A 564 -21.83 -24.37 -1.07
CA TYR A 564 -21.11 -24.99 -2.20
C TYR A 564 -19.73 -25.59 -1.90
N ASN A 565 -19.31 -26.49 -2.81
CA ASN A 565 -17.99 -27.13 -2.82
C ASN A 565 -16.88 -26.13 -3.22
N ILE A 566 -16.03 -25.76 -2.25
CA ILE A 566 -15.03 -24.67 -2.32
C ILE A 566 -13.68 -25.11 -2.98
N THR A 567 -13.71 -26.20 -3.74
CA THR A 567 -12.59 -26.58 -4.64
C THR A 567 -12.42 -25.68 -5.88
N GLN A 568 -13.24 -24.62 -6.01
CA GLN A 568 -13.08 -23.57 -7.02
C GLN A 568 -12.95 -22.21 -6.31
N PRO A 569 -11.84 -21.45 -6.51
CA PRO A 569 -11.68 -20.11 -5.96
C PRO A 569 -12.57 -19.13 -6.70
N VAL A 570 -13.00 -18.08 -5.98
CA VAL A 570 -14.10 -17.18 -6.35
C VAL A 570 -15.43 -17.95 -6.48
N PRO A 571 -16.55 -17.45 -5.93
CA PRO A 571 -17.85 -17.95 -6.34
C PRO A 571 -17.98 -17.82 -7.86
N LYS A 572 -18.29 -18.93 -8.56
CA LYS A 572 -18.30 -19.06 -10.04
C LYS A 572 -19.31 -18.16 -10.79
N PHE A 573 -19.84 -17.16 -10.10
CA PHE A 573 -20.78 -16.14 -10.53
C PHE A 573 -20.20 -14.70 -10.44
N LEU A 574 -18.91 -14.54 -10.14
CA LEU A 574 -18.18 -13.26 -10.21
C LEU A 574 -17.03 -13.32 -11.24
N SER A 575 -17.09 -14.28 -12.17
CA SER A 575 -16.01 -14.60 -13.12
C SER A 575 -16.01 -13.73 -14.38
N SER A 576 -17.04 -12.90 -14.57
CA SER A 576 -17.21 -12.02 -15.71
C SER A 576 -18.12 -10.82 -15.38
N VAL A 577 -18.16 -9.83 -16.25
CA VAL A 577 -19.01 -8.62 -16.07
C VAL A 577 -20.50 -8.98 -16.13
N SER A 578 -20.87 -9.93 -17.01
CA SER A 578 -22.22 -10.51 -17.12
C SER A 578 -22.69 -11.21 -15.84
N ASP A 579 -21.75 -11.70 -15.05
CA ASP A 579 -21.95 -12.47 -13.83
C ASP A 579 -22.41 -11.54 -12.67
N TRP A 580 -21.78 -10.36 -12.56
CA TRP A 580 -22.19 -9.29 -11.64
C TRP A 580 -23.62 -8.80 -11.91
N PHE A 581 -23.95 -8.49 -13.17
CA PHE A 581 -25.32 -8.11 -13.57
C PHE A 581 -26.37 -9.18 -13.23
N LYS A 582 -26.03 -10.46 -13.39
CA LYS A 582 -26.95 -11.58 -13.16
C LYS A 582 -27.30 -11.78 -11.69
N HIS A 583 -26.39 -11.44 -10.78
CA HIS A 583 -26.56 -11.69 -9.34
C HIS A 583 -26.67 -10.43 -8.47
N GLN A 584 -26.46 -9.23 -9.05
CA GLN A 584 -26.49 -7.94 -8.36
C GLN A 584 -25.53 -7.86 -7.15
N VAL A 585 -24.40 -8.58 -7.25
CA VAL A 585 -23.32 -8.58 -6.26
C VAL A 585 -22.12 -7.85 -6.86
N PHE A 586 -21.63 -6.84 -6.15
CA PHE A 586 -20.47 -6.04 -6.54
C PHE A 586 -19.46 -6.02 -5.41
N CYS A 587 -18.19 -6.18 -5.76
CA CYS A 587 -17.08 -6.10 -4.82
C CYS A 587 -16.34 -4.77 -5.05
N LEU A 588 -16.06 -4.05 -3.96
CA LEU A 588 -15.26 -2.83 -3.93
C LEU A 588 -14.07 -3.07 -2.99
N SER A 589 -13.07 -2.19 -2.95
CA SER A 589 -12.03 -2.24 -1.92
C SER A 589 -12.61 -2.00 -0.53
N SER A 590 -11.93 -2.49 0.51
CA SER A 590 -12.36 -2.28 1.90
C SER A 590 -12.39 -0.78 2.28
N GLY A 591 -11.51 0.03 1.69
CA GLY A 591 -11.49 1.49 1.82
C GLY A 591 -12.75 2.16 1.26
N GLU A 592 -13.23 1.74 0.09
CA GLU A 592 -14.48 2.23 -0.49
C GLU A 592 -15.70 1.78 0.33
N ILE A 593 -15.70 0.56 0.87
CA ILE A 593 -16.79 0.05 1.72
C ILE A 593 -16.85 0.79 3.07
N ILE A 594 -15.72 1.12 3.71
CA ILE A 594 -15.73 1.95 4.94
C ILE A 594 -16.10 3.41 4.64
N SER A 595 -15.67 3.97 3.50
CA SER A 595 -16.11 5.31 3.07
C SER A 595 -17.61 5.37 2.84
N LEU A 596 -18.19 4.44 2.06
CA LEU A 596 -19.64 4.31 1.85
C LEU A 596 -20.44 4.11 3.16
N ASN A 597 -19.80 3.59 4.21
CA ASN A 597 -20.40 3.43 5.53
C ASN A 597 -20.31 4.70 6.41
N ASN A 598 -19.54 5.72 6.01
CA ASN A 598 -19.40 6.97 6.75
C ASN A 598 -20.58 7.91 6.49
N LYS A 599 -21.63 7.76 7.30
CA LYS A 599 -22.91 8.47 7.09
C LYS A 599 -22.79 9.98 7.32
N ASP A 600 -21.93 10.41 8.23
CA ASP A 600 -21.76 11.83 8.55
C ASP A 600 -21.00 12.57 7.44
N PHE A 601 -19.97 11.93 6.87
CA PHE A 601 -19.28 12.40 5.66
C PHE A 601 -20.24 12.61 4.49
N TYR A 602 -21.00 11.57 4.14
CA TYR A 602 -21.96 11.65 3.04
C TYR A 602 -23.11 12.62 3.35
N ALA A 603 -23.62 12.70 4.59
CA ALA A 603 -24.68 13.63 4.95
C ALA A 603 -24.27 15.10 4.76
N ALA A 604 -23.05 15.46 5.17
CA ALA A 604 -22.52 16.83 5.02
C ALA A 604 -22.34 17.24 3.55
N ILE A 605 -21.78 16.37 2.70
CA ILE A 605 -21.63 16.66 1.26
C ILE A 605 -23.00 16.68 0.55
N ILE A 606 -23.90 15.75 0.88
CA ILE A 606 -25.25 15.69 0.27
C ILE A 606 -26.09 16.90 0.68
N HIS A 607 -25.97 17.38 1.92
CA HIS A 607 -26.54 18.67 2.32
C HIS A 607 -25.99 19.80 1.45
N GLN A 608 -24.67 19.85 1.23
CA GLN A 608 -24.06 20.88 0.41
C GLN A 608 -24.56 20.85 -1.04
N ILE A 609 -24.48 19.69 -1.72
CA ILE A 609 -24.95 19.48 -3.11
C ILE A 609 -26.40 19.97 -3.28
N LYS A 610 -27.28 19.62 -2.35
CA LYS A 610 -28.70 20.02 -2.35
C LYS A 610 -28.92 21.50 -2.04
N SER A 611 -28.13 22.10 -1.16
CA SER A 611 -28.25 23.52 -0.80
C SER A 611 -27.73 24.47 -1.89
N SER A 612 -26.76 24.02 -2.69
CA SER A 612 -26.12 24.85 -3.71
C SER A 612 -26.93 24.97 -4.99
N ASN A 613 -27.61 23.91 -5.45
CA ASN A 613 -28.45 23.99 -6.64
C ASN A 613 -29.85 24.57 -6.31
N LYS A 614 -30.15 25.73 -6.89
CA LYS A 614 -31.42 26.45 -6.72
C LYS A 614 -32.42 26.19 -7.86
N GLY A 615 -32.18 25.16 -8.67
CA GLY A 615 -32.93 24.88 -9.91
C GLY A 615 -32.39 25.66 -11.11
N GLU A 616 -31.10 25.97 -11.11
CA GLU A 616 -30.41 26.64 -12.22
C GLU A 616 -29.79 25.60 -13.19
N ASP A 617 -29.41 26.04 -14.39
CA ASP A 617 -28.79 25.19 -15.42
C ASP A 617 -27.30 24.92 -15.12
N VAL A 618 -27.07 24.13 -14.06
CA VAL A 618 -25.76 23.84 -13.48
C VAL A 618 -25.41 22.36 -13.67
N ASP A 619 -24.18 22.08 -14.13
CA ASP A 619 -23.62 20.73 -14.22
C ASP A 619 -22.79 20.37 -12.97
N PHE A 620 -22.58 19.08 -12.72
CA PHE A 620 -21.84 18.57 -11.56
C PHE A 620 -20.64 17.71 -11.97
N VAL A 621 -19.44 18.16 -11.63
CA VAL A 621 -18.18 17.43 -11.89
C VAL A 621 -17.67 16.81 -10.59
N HIS A 622 -17.34 15.52 -10.63
CA HIS A 622 -16.81 14.78 -9.49
C HIS A 622 -15.42 14.23 -9.82
N LEU A 623 -14.40 14.74 -9.14
CA LEU A 623 -13.03 14.22 -9.17
C LEU A 623 -12.85 13.33 -7.94
N ASN A 624 -13.28 12.07 -8.07
CA ASN A 624 -13.32 11.08 -7.01
C ASN A 624 -12.18 10.05 -7.12
N ILE A 625 -11.67 9.55 -5.99
CA ILE A 625 -10.54 8.60 -5.95
C ILE A 625 -10.96 7.12 -5.91
N GLY A 626 -12.24 6.86 -5.63
CA GLY A 626 -12.82 5.53 -5.60
C GLY A 626 -14.30 5.57 -5.96
N PHE A 627 -15.02 4.46 -5.78
CA PHE A 627 -16.46 4.41 -6.01
C PHE A 627 -17.22 5.35 -5.06
N SER A 628 -17.99 6.29 -5.63
CA SER A 628 -18.90 7.14 -4.88
C SER A 628 -20.15 7.51 -5.71
N PRO A 629 -21.38 7.39 -5.16
CA PRO A 629 -22.62 7.67 -5.88
C PRO A 629 -23.04 9.16 -5.86
N LEU A 630 -22.19 10.09 -5.42
CA LEU A 630 -22.56 11.51 -5.25
C LEU A 630 -22.99 12.21 -6.55
N CYS A 631 -22.45 11.79 -7.70
CA CYS A 631 -22.92 12.21 -9.01
C CYS A 631 -24.41 11.89 -9.24
N LEU A 632 -24.90 10.75 -8.72
CA LEU A 632 -26.30 10.36 -8.80
C LEU A 632 -27.17 11.21 -7.86
N VAL A 633 -26.64 11.59 -6.69
CA VAL A 633 -27.31 12.52 -5.77
C VAL A 633 -27.44 13.90 -6.39
N ALA A 634 -26.44 14.39 -7.11
CA ALA A 634 -26.53 15.63 -7.88
C ALA A 634 -27.63 15.55 -8.95
N LEU A 635 -27.72 14.45 -9.70
CA LEU A 635 -28.78 14.26 -10.71
C LEU A 635 -30.20 14.17 -10.11
N GLN A 636 -30.36 13.58 -8.92
CA GLN A 636 -31.61 13.65 -8.14
C GLN A 636 -31.88 15.07 -7.62
N SER A 637 -30.84 15.81 -7.27
CA SER A 637 -30.88 17.21 -6.79
C SER A 637 -30.98 18.25 -7.93
N GLY A 638 -31.42 17.83 -9.11
CA GLY A 638 -31.80 18.73 -10.21
C GLY A 638 -30.66 19.33 -11.05
N TYR A 639 -29.41 18.90 -10.89
CA TYR A 639 -28.30 19.35 -11.77
C TYR A 639 -28.53 18.84 -13.20
N ARG A 640 -28.24 19.62 -14.24
CA ARG A 640 -28.51 19.22 -15.64
C ARG A 640 -27.77 17.93 -15.99
N HIS A 641 -26.46 17.98 -16.01
CA HIS A 641 -25.57 16.88 -16.35
C HIS A 641 -24.61 16.59 -15.18
N SER A 642 -24.11 15.36 -15.09
CA SER A 642 -23.05 15.01 -14.15
C SER A 642 -21.95 14.19 -14.80
N LEU A 643 -20.71 14.55 -14.51
CA LEU A 643 -19.48 13.89 -14.95
C LEU A 643 -18.78 13.34 -13.71
N ALA A 644 -18.32 12.09 -13.74
CA ALA A 644 -17.58 11.48 -12.64
C ALA A 644 -16.53 10.47 -13.11
N ILE A 645 -15.49 10.26 -12.30
CA ILE A 645 -14.47 9.24 -12.57
C ILE A 645 -14.99 7.86 -12.13
N ALA A 646 -14.72 6.84 -12.95
CA ALA A 646 -15.18 5.47 -12.73
C ALA A 646 -14.04 4.47 -12.98
N HIS A 647 -12.95 4.62 -12.22
CA HIS A 647 -11.67 3.86 -12.18
C HIS A 647 -11.71 2.33 -12.43
N SER A 648 -12.89 1.69 -12.41
CA SER A 648 -13.05 0.31 -12.80
C SER A 648 -14.37 0.06 -13.52
N LEU A 649 -14.40 -0.98 -14.35
CA LEU A 649 -15.61 -1.47 -14.97
C LEU A 649 -16.67 -1.93 -13.94
N CYS A 650 -16.26 -2.30 -12.72
CA CYS A 650 -17.18 -2.53 -11.61
C CYS A 650 -17.92 -1.22 -11.23
N HIS A 651 -17.19 -0.10 -11.11
CA HIS A 651 -17.75 1.21 -10.76
C HIS A 651 -18.69 1.72 -11.85
N GLN A 652 -18.25 1.66 -13.11
CA GLN A 652 -19.09 2.01 -14.26
C GLN A 652 -20.41 1.22 -14.30
N VAL A 653 -20.36 -0.10 -14.05
CA VAL A 653 -21.56 -0.95 -14.04
C VAL A 653 -22.45 -0.66 -12.83
N LEU A 654 -21.87 -0.50 -11.64
CA LEU A 654 -22.61 -0.25 -10.41
C LEU A 654 -23.34 1.11 -10.45
N LEU A 655 -22.70 2.18 -10.94
CA LEU A 655 -23.37 3.47 -11.15
C LEU A 655 -24.53 3.35 -12.15
N ARG A 656 -24.34 2.67 -13.28
CA ARG A 656 -25.41 2.42 -14.27
C ARG A 656 -26.53 1.52 -13.74
N ALA A 657 -26.25 0.62 -12.80
CA ALA A 657 -27.26 -0.17 -12.10
C ALA A 657 -28.07 0.71 -11.12
N LEU A 658 -27.38 1.53 -10.32
CA LEU A 658 -28.01 2.48 -9.39
C LEU A 658 -28.90 3.50 -10.10
N CYS A 659 -28.51 4.01 -11.28
CA CYS A 659 -29.39 4.85 -12.10
C CYS A 659 -30.74 4.18 -12.38
N ARG A 660 -30.73 2.89 -12.72
CA ARG A 660 -31.95 2.12 -13.02
C ARG A 660 -32.79 1.88 -11.76
N CYS A 661 -32.16 1.54 -10.64
CA CYS A 661 -32.84 1.38 -9.35
C CYS A 661 -33.51 2.68 -8.86
N ASN A 662 -32.92 3.84 -9.19
CA ASN A 662 -33.35 5.16 -8.70
C ASN A 662 -34.12 5.99 -9.75
N ASN A 663 -34.48 5.40 -10.91
CA ASN A 663 -35.14 6.07 -12.04
C ASN A 663 -34.41 7.34 -12.57
N ILE A 664 -33.08 7.35 -12.47
CA ILE A 664 -32.22 8.45 -12.96
C ILE A 664 -31.95 8.23 -14.45
N ASP A 665 -32.17 9.27 -15.26
CA ASP A 665 -31.89 9.24 -16.69
C ASP A 665 -30.38 9.13 -16.94
N MET A 666 -29.93 7.96 -17.41
CA MET A 666 -28.52 7.68 -17.71
C MET A 666 -27.94 8.62 -18.78
N ARG A 667 -28.76 9.29 -19.59
CA ARG A 667 -28.30 10.30 -20.57
C ARG A 667 -27.78 11.59 -19.91
N ARG A 668 -28.03 11.76 -18.61
CA ARG A 668 -27.51 12.88 -17.81
C ARG A 668 -26.22 12.51 -17.04
N LEU A 669 -25.66 11.32 -17.24
CA LEU A 669 -24.46 10.83 -16.56
C LEU A 669 -23.36 10.44 -17.56
N SER A 670 -22.28 11.22 -17.61
CA SER A 670 -21.02 10.83 -18.23
C SER A 670 -20.07 10.21 -17.20
N LEU A 671 -19.41 9.13 -17.59
CA LEU A 671 -18.39 8.45 -16.78
C LEU A 671 -17.11 8.38 -17.60
N VAL A 672 -16.01 8.81 -17.00
CA VAL A 672 -14.65 8.76 -17.55
C VAL A 672 -13.81 7.81 -16.70
N ASP A 673 -12.76 7.20 -17.26
CA ASP A 673 -11.93 6.23 -16.51
C ASP A 673 -10.87 6.93 -15.64
N ASP A 674 -10.42 8.13 -16.03
CA ASP A 674 -9.34 8.91 -15.40
C ASP A 674 -9.52 10.43 -15.64
N ILE A 675 -8.49 11.25 -15.34
CA ILE A 675 -8.50 12.70 -15.54
C ILE A 675 -8.44 13.08 -17.04
N ASP A 676 -7.68 12.33 -17.85
CA ASP A 676 -7.48 12.60 -19.28
C ASP A 676 -8.77 12.31 -20.08
N GLY A 677 -9.61 11.42 -19.58
CA GLY A 677 -10.97 11.20 -20.07
C GLY A 677 -11.86 12.44 -20.01
N PHE A 678 -11.62 13.41 -19.10
CA PHE A 678 -12.33 14.68 -19.12
C PHE A 678 -11.92 15.55 -20.31
N ILE A 679 -10.63 15.61 -20.64
CA ILE A 679 -10.10 16.35 -21.81
C ILE A 679 -10.83 15.87 -23.06
N ASN A 680 -10.75 14.56 -23.33
CA ASN A 680 -11.38 13.92 -24.47
C ASN A 680 -12.90 14.16 -24.54
N LEU A 681 -13.61 14.07 -23.41
CA LEU A 681 -15.07 14.22 -23.37
C LEU A 681 -15.54 15.67 -23.55
N LEU A 682 -14.73 16.65 -23.13
CA LEU A 682 -15.04 18.07 -23.24
C LEU A 682 -14.62 18.64 -24.59
N GLU A 683 -13.50 18.19 -25.18
CA GLU A 683 -13.13 18.51 -26.57
C GLU A 683 -14.15 17.94 -27.57
N LEU A 684 -14.65 16.72 -27.36
CA LEU A 684 -15.71 16.11 -28.20
C LEU A 684 -17.10 16.76 -28.01
N SER A 685 -17.23 17.81 -27.19
CA SER A 685 -18.49 18.53 -26.98
C SER A 685 -18.78 19.62 -28.03
N ASP A 686 -17.91 19.81 -29.04
CA ASP A 686 -18.11 20.78 -30.13
C ASP A 686 -18.44 20.12 -31.50
N PRO A 687 -19.74 19.94 -31.82
CA PRO A 687 -20.23 19.70 -33.17
C PRO A 687 -20.80 21.00 -33.80
N GLY A 688 -20.06 22.11 -33.74
CA GLY A 688 -20.49 23.48 -34.05
C GLY A 688 -20.12 24.05 -35.44
N ASP A 689 -20.55 23.39 -36.52
CA ASP A 689 -20.53 23.87 -37.92
C ASP A 689 -19.14 24.05 -38.60
N ALA A 690 -18.79 23.08 -39.46
CA ALA A 690 -17.59 23.11 -40.28
C ALA A 690 -17.77 23.96 -41.56
N THR A 691 -18.00 25.26 -41.41
CA THR A 691 -17.85 26.25 -42.49
C THR A 691 -16.57 27.06 -42.31
N GLN A 692 -15.88 27.37 -43.43
CA GLN A 692 -14.59 28.06 -43.36
C GLN A 692 -14.77 29.53 -42.91
N PRO A 693 -13.93 30.05 -42.00
CA PRO A 693 -13.93 31.46 -41.68
C PRO A 693 -13.42 32.26 -42.88
N SER A 694 -14.34 32.91 -43.60
CA SER A 694 -13.97 33.97 -44.54
C SER A 694 -13.36 35.14 -43.77
N GLU A 695 -12.20 35.63 -44.20
CA GLU A 695 -11.51 36.74 -43.54
C GLU A 695 -12.38 38.01 -43.49
N THR A 696 -12.10 38.87 -42.50
CA THR A 696 -12.66 40.22 -42.28
C THR A 696 -14.06 40.35 -41.68
N GLU A 697 -14.18 40.15 -40.36
CA GLU A 697 -15.10 40.96 -39.54
C GLU A 697 -14.51 41.26 -38.14
N ASN A 698 -15.01 42.30 -37.46
CA ASN A 698 -14.33 42.90 -36.29
C ASN A 698 -14.66 42.20 -34.96
N TRP A 699 -13.63 41.66 -34.29
CA TRP A 699 -13.73 40.99 -33.00
C TRP A 699 -13.92 41.95 -31.80
N LYS A 700 -14.99 42.75 -31.78
CA LYS A 700 -15.27 43.71 -30.68
C LYS A 700 -16.70 43.78 -30.14
N ASP A 701 -17.70 43.28 -30.85
CA ASP A 701 -19.12 43.37 -30.44
C ASP A 701 -19.85 42.01 -30.39
N CYS A 702 -19.11 40.91 -30.22
CA CYS A 702 -19.71 39.62 -29.86
C CYS A 702 -20.25 39.68 -28.42
N GLN A 703 -21.57 39.60 -28.26
CA GLN A 703 -22.18 39.46 -26.94
C GLN A 703 -21.69 38.18 -26.27
N VAL A 704 -21.20 38.29 -25.03
CA VAL A 704 -20.76 37.14 -24.23
C VAL A 704 -21.96 36.25 -23.97
N SER A 705 -21.98 35.06 -24.56
CA SER A 705 -22.87 33.98 -24.17
C SER A 705 -22.59 33.60 -22.72
N GLU A 706 -23.63 33.45 -21.89
CA GLU A 706 -23.45 33.00 -20.52
C GLU A 706 -22.79 31.62 -20.52
N ARG A 707 -21.59 31.53 -19.94
CA ARG A 707 -20.86 30.27 -19.78
C ARG A 707 -21.68 29.29 -18.96
N LYS A 708 -21.57 27.99 -19.31
CA LYS A 708 -22.24 26.91 -18.58
C LYS A 708 -21.79 26.94 -17.11
N LYS A 709 -22.74 26.85 -16.18
CA LYS A 709 -22.43 26.83 -14.75
C LYS A 709 -22.01 25.43 -14.30
N VAL A 710 -21.03 25.33 -13.41
CA VAL A 710 -20.58 24.04 -12.85
C VAL A 710 -20.27 24.13 -11.36
N HIS A 711 -20.61 23.07 -10.63
CA HIS A 711 -20.06 22.79 -9.29
C HIS A 711 -19.08 21.63 -9.38
N VAL A 712 -17.95 21.75 -8.68
CA VAL A 712 -16.89 20.74 -8.63
C VAL A 712 -16.82 20.14 -7.22
N LEU A 713 -16.79 18.81 -7.13
CA LEU A 713 -16.50 18.06 -5.90
C LEU A 713 -15.18 17.30 -6.08
N CYS A 714 -14.27 17.42 -5.10
CA CYS A 714 -12.96 16.79 -5.11
C CYS A 714 -12.73 15.96 -3.85
N ASP A 715 -12.35 14.69 -4.02
CA ASP A 715 -11.79 13.89 -2.93
C ASP A 715 -10.35 14.35 -2.68
N VAL A 716 -10.11 15.09 -1.58
CA VAL A 716 -8.78 15.68 -1.28
C VAL A 716 -7.87 14.71 -0.49
N VAL A 717 -8.45 13.79 0.28
CA VAL A 717 -7.74 12.98 1.28
C VAL A 717 -8.04 11.49 1.09
N ASP A 718 -6.99 10.67 0.97
CA ASP A 718 -7.10 9.21 0.86
C ASP A 718 -7.41 8.54 2.21
N VAL A 719 -7.95 7.32 2.16
CA VAL A 719 -8.34 6.56 3.37
C VAL A 719 -7.18 6.26 4.33
N GLN A 720 -5.93 6.45 3.91
CA GLN A 720 -4.73 6.25 4.73
C GLN A 720 -4.26 7.54 5.41
N GLY A 721 -4.97 8.66 5.19
CA GLY A 721 -4.75 9.94 5.88
C GLY A 721 -3.78 10.88 5.17
N ARG A 722 -3.62 10.76 3.84
CA ARG A 722 -2.71 11.60 3.04
C ARG A 722 -3.50 12.47 2.06
N ILE A 723 -2.92 13.59 1.61
CA ILE A 723 -3.45 14.29 0.43
C ILE A 723 -3.27 13.38 -0.79
N VAL A 724 -4.25 13.37 -1.68
CA VAL A 724 -4.24 12.54 -2.89
C VAL A 724 -3.01 12.84 -3.76
N GLU A 725 -2.41 11.78 -4.30
CA GLU A 725 -1.19 11.86 -5.10
C GLU A 725 -1.43 12.63 -6.41
N ASN A 726 -0.56 13.59 -6.71
CA ASN A 726 -0.66 14.50 -7.87
C ASN A 726 -1.99 15.28 -7.96
N LEU A 727 -2.72 15.44 -6.84
CA LEU A 727 -4.00 16.17 -6.79
C LEU A 727 -3.89 17.56 -7.40
N TRP A 728 -2.84 18.32 -7.07
CA TRP A 728 -2.69 19.70 -7.51
C TRP A 728 -2.56 19.83 -9.04
N ASP A 729 -1.88 18.88 -9.68
CA ASP A 729 -1.81 18.78 -11.14
C ASP A 729 -3.16 18.40 -11.74
N GLN A 730 -3.88 17.44 -11.14
CA GLN A 730 -5.22 17.05 -11.57
C GLN A 730 -6.23 18.21 -11.46
N LEU A 731 -6.15 19.04 -10.41
CA LEU A 731 -6.98 20.24 -10.26
C LEU A 731 -6.64 21.30 -11.31
N ASN A 732 -5.36 21.46 -11.68
CA ASN A 732 -4.93 22.35 -12.76
C ASN A 732 -5.40 21.86 -14.15
N VAL A 733 -5.28 20.56 -14.44
CA VAL A 733 -5.83 19.96 -15.67
C VAL A 733 -7.34 20.14 -15.71
N LEU A 734 -8.05 19.90 -14.60
CA LEU A 734 -9.50 20.11 -14.55
C LEU A 734 -9.88 21.59 -14.74
N LYS A 735 -9.13 22.52 -14.16
CA LYS A 735 -9.32 23.98 -14.35
C LYS A 735 -9.21 24.38 -15.83
N TYR A 736 -8.28 23.78 -16.57
CA TYR A 736 -8.16 23.97 -18.02
C TYR A 736 -9.34 23.34 -18.79
N CYS A 737 -9.71 22.10 -18.46
CA CYS A 737 -10.87 21.41 -19.05
C CYS A 737 -12.19 22.17 -18.85
N LEU A 738 -12.35 22.89 -17.73
CA LEU A 738 -13.53 23.66 -17.40
C LEU A 738 -13.45 25.14 -17.82
N SER A 739 -12.54 25.49 -18.74
CA SER A 739 -12.31 26.86 -19.21
C SER A 739 -13.53 27.52 -19.88
N ASP A 740 -14.43 26.76 -20.50
CA ASP A 740 -15.72 27.24 -21.06
C ASP A 740 -16.86 27.35 -20.02
N TYR A 741 -16.62 26.93 -18.78
CA TYR A 741 -17.59 26.98 -17.70
C TYR A 741 -17.34 28.20 -16.79
N THR A 742 -18.37 28.52 -15.99
CA THR A 742 -18.23 29.33 -14.77
C THR A 742 -18.33 28.40 -13.57
N ILE A 743 -17.21 28.19 -12.89
CA ILE A 743 -17.14 27.39 -11.66
C ILE A 743 -17.77 28.22 -10.53
N GLN A 744 -18.99 27.88 -10.12
CA GLN A 744 -19.72 28.61 -9.09
C GLN A 744 -19.37 28.15 -7.66
N GLN A 745 -18.92 26.90 -7.49
CA GLN A 745 -18.50 26.36 -6.20
C GLN A 745 -17.53 25.18 -6.39
N VAL A 746 -16.56 25.08 -5.49
CA VAL A 746 -15.77 23.88 -5.23
C VAL A 746 -16.11 23.31 -3.85
N ILE A 747 -16.14 21.99 -3.72
CA ILE A 747 -16.45 21.25 -2.50
C ILE A 747 -15.31 20.24 -2.24
N PRO A 748 -14.63 20.26 -1.08
CA PRO A 748 -14.61 21.35 -0.10
C PRO A 748 -14.09 22.65 -0.72
N TYR A 749 -14.44 23.83 -0.17
CA TYR A 749 -13.91 25.11 -0.66
C TYR A 749 -12.53 25.44 -0.06
N GLN A 750 -12.24 24.86 1.12
CA GLN A 750 -10.99 25.02 1.87
C GLN A 750 -10.69 23.74 2.64
N VAL A 751 -9.40 23.43 2.82
CA VAL A 751 -8.90 22.33 3.65
C VAL A 751 -7.85 22.87 4.62
N ASP A 752 -8.10 22.72 5.91
CA ASP A 752 -7.17 23.06 6.97
C ASP A 752 -6.38 21.81 7.39
N ILE A 753 -5.05 21.91 7.48
CA ILE A 753 -4.17 20.81 7.92
C ILE A 753 -3.85 21.02 9.39
N TYR A 754 -4.15 20.04 10.24
CA TYR A 754 -3.85 20.05 11.66
C TYR A 754 -2.81 18.99 12.02
N GLY A 755 -2.09 19.19 13.11
CA GLY A 755 -1.23 18.16 13.67
C GLY A 755 -0.97 18.29 15.17
N VAL A 756 -0.32 17.26 15.72
CA VAL A 756 0.07 17.16 17.13
C VAL A 756 1.42 16.46 17.22
N LEU A 757 2.31 16.94 18.09
CA LEU A 757 3.60 16.30 18.36
C LEU A 757 3.43 15.31 19.50
N ILE A 758 3.95 14.10 19.31
CA ILE A 758 3.77 12.97 20.24
C ILE A 758 5.08 12.29 20.59
N GLU A 759 5.06 11.56 21.70
CA GLU A 759 6.00 10.49 22.03
C GLU A 759 5.27 9.15 21.94
N SER A 760 5.71 8.27 21.02
CA SER A 760 5.16 6.92 20.83
C SER A 760 6.29 5.95 20.53
N GLN A 761 6.54 5.02 21.45
CA GLN A 761 7.56 3.98 21.28
C GLN A 761 7.23 3.05 20.10
N ASP A 762 5.96 2.71 19.92
CA ASP A 762 5.49 1.80 18.89
C ASP A 762 5.84 2.30 17.48
N LEU A 763 5.66 3.60 17.20
CA LEU A 763 6.08 4.19 15.91
C LEU A 763 7.61 4.17 15.71
N ILE A 764 8.42 4.22 16.78
CA ILE A 764 9.87 4.02 16.63
C ILE A 764 10.15 2.55 16.29
N CYS A 765 9.52 1.60 16.97
CA CYS A 765 9.65 0.15 16.72
C CYS A 765 9.28 -0.22 15.27
N LEU A 766 8.30 0.45 14.68
CA LEU A 766 7.87 0.24 13.29
C LEU A 766 8.80 0.90 12.24
N SER A 767 9.68 1.83 12.63
CA SER A 767 10.45 2.66 11.69
C SER A 767 11.97 2.48 11.72
N ARG A 768 12.54 1.98 12.81
CA ARG A 768 13.98 1.70 12.94
C ARG A 768 14.27 0.64 14.00
N ILE A 769 15.35 -0.11 13.83
CA ILE A 769 15.90 -0.96 14.89
C ILE A 769 16.42 -0.03 15.99
N LEU A 770 15.95 -0.24 17.22
CA LEU A 770 16.18 0.66 18.35
C LEU A 770 17.59 0.59 18.91
N SER A 771 18.08 -0.64 19.11
CA SER A 771 19.38 -0.93 19.70
C SER A 771 19.86 -2.31 19.24
N ASP A 772 21.15 -2.57 19.39
CA ASP A 772 21.70 -3.90 19.11
C ASP A 772 21.20 -4.94 20.13
N GLU A 773 20.75 -4.54 21.33
CA GLU A 773 20.15 -5.47 22.32
C GLU A 773 18.86 -6.13 21.80
N ASN A 774 18.05 -5.40 21.01
CA ASN A 774 16.87 -5.95 20.35
C ASN A 774 17.26 -7.09 19.39
N THR A 775 18.39 -6.92 18.70
CA THR A 775 19.02 -7.92 17.81
C THR A 775 20.11 -8.74 18.50
N LEU A 776 19.91 -9.07 19.78
CA LEU A 776 20.69 -10.04 20.58
C LEU A 776 22.17 -9.65 20.83
N GLY A 777 22.52 -8.38 20.65
CA GLY A 777 23.88 -7.84 20.72
C GLY A 777 24.57 -7.70 19.36
N TYR A 778 23.94 -8.14 18.26
CA TYR A 778 24.50 -7.96 16.91
C TYR A 778 24.19 -6.57 16.36
N ASN A 779 25.21 -5.93 15.79
CA ASN A 779 25.10 -4.69 15.04
C ASN A 779 24.40 -4.92 13.70
N ILE A 780 23.07 -4.80 13.73
CA ILE A 780 22.19 -4.83 12.56
C ILE A 780 21.68 -3.42 12.24
N GLY A 781 21.44 -2.59 13.28
CA GLY A 781 20.89 -1.24 13.13
C GLY A 781 21.69 -0.35 12.19
N SER A 782 23.02 -0.39 12.24
CA SER A 782 23.91 0.42 11.38
C SER A 782 23.75 0.15 9.88
N PHE A 783 23.29 -1.05 9.51
CA PHE A 783 23.12 -1.46 8.11
C PHE A 783 21.68 -1.45 7.65
N PHE A 784 20.72 -1.64 8.57
CA PHE A 784 19.30 -1.76 8.25
C PHE A 784 18.55 -0.43 8.34
N ASN A 785 18.92 0.45 9.28
CA ASN A 785 18.25 1.75 9.45
C ASN A 785 18.50 2.73 8.28
N LYS A 786 19.36 2.37 7.31
CA LYS A 786 19.48 3.07 6.01
C LYS A 786 18.28 2.87 5.06
N PHE A 787 17.28 2.08 5.47
CA PHE A 787 15.99 1.93 4.79
C PHE A 787 14.81 2.47 5.61
N SER A 788 15.08 3.15 6.74
CA SER A 788 14.06 3.84 7.53
C SER A 788 13.45 4.99 6.72
N THR A 789 12.13 5.05 6.69
CA THR A 789 11.35 6.16 6.10
C THR A 789 10.90 7.14 7.18
N ARG A 790 10.57 8.38 6.82
CA ARG A 790 9.97 9.38 7.72
C ARG A 790 8.45 9.38 7.64
N ASN A 791 7.89 9.18 6.44
CA ASN A 791 6.45 9.19 6.24
C ASN A 791 5.85 7.82 6.58
N TYR A 792 4.80 7.83 7.41
CA TYR A 792 3.93 6.70 7.70
C TYR A 792 2.48 7.10 7.44
N GLN A 793 1.67 6.12 7.06
CA GLN A 793 0.27 6.29 6.65
C GLN A 793 -0.55 5.15 7.27
N GLY A 794 -1.86 5.36 7.40
CA GLY A 794 -2.75 4.38 8.01
C GLY A 794 -2.71 4.33 9.55
N ILE A 795 -2.22 5.39 10.20
CA ILE A 795 -2.12 5.47 11.66
C ILE A 795 -3.50 5.73 12.28
N LEU A 796 -3.94 4.83 13.17
CA LEU A 796 -5.14 5.02 13.97
C LEU A 796 -4.78 5.73 15.28
N LEU A 797 -4.80 7.07 15.29
CA LEU A 797 -4.40 7.87 16.46
C LEU A 797 -5.29 7.60 17.70
N SER A 798 -6.50 7.08 17.50
CA SER A 798 -7.43 6.69 18.57
C SER A 798 -7.01 5.45 19.37
N THR A 799 -6.12 4.61 18.84
CA THR A 799 -5.67 3.35 19.46
C THR A 799 -4.15 3.19 19.54
N LEU A 800 -3.38 4.01 18.83
CA LEU A 800 -1.93 4.10 18.97
C LEU A 800 -1.50 4.45 20.41
N SER A 801 -0.57 3.70 20.99
CA SER A 801 0.06 4.04 22.27
C SER A 801 0.94 5.29 22.14
N HIS A 802 0.53 6.41 22.75
CA HIS A 802 1.28 7.66 22.68
C HIS A 802 1.02 8.59 23.89
N SER A 803 1.99 9.47 24.16
CA SER A 803 1.82 10.68 24.96
C SER A 803 1.78 11.90 24.04
N LYS A 804 0.91 12.87 24.31
CA LYS A 804 0.87 14.15 23.57
C LYS A 804 1.82 15.15 24.22
N LEU A 805 2.70 15.73 23.42
CA LEU A 805 3.68 16.74 23.88
C LEU A 805 3.20 18.17 23.59
N THR A 806 2.24 18.33 22.68
CA THR A 806 1.55 19.59 22.37
C THR A 806 0.03 19.38 22.39
N GLU A 807 -0.74 20.47 22.46
CA GLU A 807 -2.11 20.44 21.95
C GLU A 807 -2.11 20.31 20.41
N PRO A 808 -3.24 19.96 19.80
CA PRO A 808 -3.45 20.13 18.36
C PRO A 808 -3.23 21.58 17.92
N PHE A 809 -2.50 21.77 16.82
CA PHE A 809 -2.29 23.07 16.18
C PHE A 809 -2.59 23.00 14.68
N LYS A 810 -3.06 24.10 14.10
CA LYS A 810 -3.18 24.22 12.64
C LYS A 810 -1.82 24.51 12.02
N ILE A 811 -1.49 23.76 10.97
CA ILE A 811 -0.25 23.86 10.20
C ILE A 811 -0.45 24.75 8.97
N PHE A 812 -1.47 24.47 8.16
CA PHE A 812 -1.75 25.15 6.87
C PHE A 812 -3.26 25.33 6.63
N SER A 813 -3.61 26.21 5.69
CA SER A 813 -4.97 26.38 5.13
C SER A 813 -4.92 26.50 3.62
N VAL A 814 -5.38 25.49 2.89
CA VAL A 814 -5.38 25.46 1.42
C VAL A 814 -6.79 25.77 0.90
N SER A 815 -6.95 26.80 0.06
CA SER A 815 -8.25 27.27 -0.44
C SER A 815 -8.48 26.86 -1.89
N LEU A 816 -9.27 25.81 -2.13
CA LEU A 816 -9.58 25.36 -3.49
C LEU A 816 -10.34 26.42 -4.30
N ASN A 817 -11.13 27.28 -3.65
CA ASN A 817 -11.75 28.43 -4.32
C ASN A 817 -10.74 29.43 -4.91
N LYS A 818 -9.48 29.50 -4.41
CA LYS A 818 -8.43 30.33 -5.01
C LYS A 818 -7.91 29.70 -6.31
N ILE A 819 -7.56 28.42 -6.24
CA ILE A 819 -7.05 27.62 -7.37
C ILE A 819 -8.00 27.72 -8.57
N PHE A 820 -9.31 27.58 -8.35
CA PHE A 820 -10.34 27.68 -9.39
C PHE A 820 -10.90 29.10 -9.64
N HIS A 821 -10.32 30.14 -9.01
CA HIS A 821 -10.70 31.55 -9.14
C HIS A 821 -12.21 31.84 -8.96
N VAL A 822 -12.85 31.17 -7.99
CA VAL A 822 -14.30 31.30 -7.73
C VAL A 822 -14.63 32.70 -7.21
N GLN A 823 -15.51 33.44 -7.91
CA GLN A 823 -15.89 34.81 -7.55
C GLN A 823 -16.76 34.84 -6.29
N ASN A 824 -16.23 35.37 -5.18
CA ASN A 824 -16.85 35.38 -3.85
C ASN A 824 -17.94 36.46 -3.66
N ASP A 825 -18.78 36.71 -4.67
CA ASP A 825 -19.76 37.82 -4.71
C ASP A 825 -20.92 37.73 -3.70
N THR A 826 -20.94 36.72 -2.82
CA THR A 826 -22.03 36.50 -1.83
C THR A 826 -21.58 36.27 -0.38
N LEU A 827 -20.29 36.44 -0.05
CA LEU A 827 -19.78 36.25 1.33
C LEU A 827 -19.35 37.52 2.08
N GLN A 828 -19.73 38.70 1.61
CA GLN A 828 -19.70 39.90 2.46
C GLN A 828 -20.87 39.90 3.46
N SER A 829 -20.63 39.33 4.66
CA SER A 829 -21.55 39.51 5.79
C SER A 829 -21.64 40.99 6.17
N LYS A 830 -22.87 41.52 6.29
CA LYS A 830 -23.08 42.90 6.73
C LYS A 830 -22.72 43.03 8.21
N SER A 831 -21.70 43.80 8.52
CA SER A 831 -21.28 44.09 9.89
C SER A 831 -22.41 44.77 10.67
N CYS A 832 -22.91 44.08 11.70
CA CYS A 832 -23.68 44.74 12.75
C CYS A 832 -22.71 45.37 13.77
N PRO A 833 -23.01 46.56 14.32
CA PRO A 833 -22.10 47.26 15.19
C PRO A 833 -21.93 46.54 16.53
N VAL A 834 -20.68 46.38 16.96
CA VAL A 834 -20.34 45.89 18.30
C VAL A 834 -20.75 46.94 19.33
N PHE A 835 -21.76 46.64 20.14
CA PHE A 835 -22.03 47.40 21.35
C PHE A 835 -21.11 46.92 22.47
N SER A 836 -20.19 47.80 22.89
CA SER A 836 -19.40 47.58 24.10
C SER A 836 -20.29 47.68 25.34
N SER A 837 -20.20 46.69 26.22
CA SER A 837 -20.70 46.78 27.60
C SER A 837 -19.73 46.07 28.53
N THR A 838 -19.57 46.61 29.74
CA THR A 838 -18.40 46.35 30.58
C THR A 838 -18.56 45.11 31.46
N SER A 839 -17.43 44.58 31.92
CA SER A 839 -17.31 43.39 32.74
C SER A 839 -18.18 43.36 34.00
N GLN A 840 -18.91 42.25 34.20
CA GLN A 840 -19.13 41.68 35.53
C GLN A 840 -18.88 40.17 35.49
N GLN A 841 -18.16 39.67 36.49
CA GLN A 841 -17.93 38.23 36.67
C GLN A 841 -19.15 37.60 37.35
N THR A 842 -19.79 36.64 36.69
CA THR A 842 -20.59 35.61 37.35
C THR A 842 -20.26 34.25 36.73
N THR A 843 -19.60 33.39 37.51
CA THR A 843 -19.29 32.02 37.12
C THR A 843 -20.55 31.14 37.17
N ALA A 844 -21.04 30.73 36.00
CA ALA A 844 -22.20 29.85 35.86
C ALA A 844 -21.79 28.50 35.24
N SER A 845 -21.04 27.69 36.00
CA SER A 845 -20.66 26.33 35.58
C SER A 845 -21.86 25.37 35.66
N VAL A 846 -22.51 25.12 34.52
CA VAL A 846 -23.54 24.07 34.40
C VAL A 846 -22.85 22.71 34.31
N ASN A 847 -22.57 22.11 35.47
CA ASN A 847 -21.99 20.77 35.56
C ASN A 847 -22.98 19.70 35.06
N VAL A 848 -22.71 19.10 33.90
CA VAL A 848 -23.36 17.84 33.49
C VAL A 848 -22.63 16.68 34.16
N ASN A 849 -22.93 16.45 35.44
CA ASN A 849 -22.39 15.33 36.19
C ASN A 849 -22.98 13.99 35.69
N ILE A 850 -22.22 13.25 34.88
CA ILE A 850 -22.53 11.85 34.57
C ILE A 850 -22.17 10.99 35.79
N ALA A 851 -23.13 10.85 36.70
CA ALA A 851 -22.98 10.05 37.91
C ALA A 851 -23.08 8.55 37.60
N VAL A 852 -21.93 7.86 37.56
CA VAL A 852 -21.88 6.39 37.57
C VAL A 852 -22.39 5.89 38.93
N SER A 853 -23.55 5.23 38.95
CA SER A 853 -24.15 4.69 40.16
C SER A 853 -23.99 3.17 40.24
N ASN A 854 -22.96 2.71 40.95
CA ASN A 854 -23.00 1.38 41.57
C ASN A 854 -24.13 1.36 42.60
N SER A 855 -24.98 0.33 42.56
CA SER A 855 -25.74 -0.08 43.74
C SER A 855 -26.07 -1.56 43.67
N GLY A 856 -25.88 -2.24 44.79
CA GLY A 856 -26.55 -3.49 45.08
C GLY A 856 -26.87 -3.48 46.57
N ASP A 857 -28.14 -3.67 46.93
CA ASP A 857 -28.52 -4.61 47.98
C ASP A 857 -30.04 -4.81 48.11
N ALA A 858 -30.39 -5.96 48.69
CA ALA A 858 -31.60 -6.29 49.46
C ALA A 858 -33.03 -5.94 48.94
N ASN A 859 -33.72 -7.01 48.48
CA ASN A 859 -35.09 -7.42 48.87
C ASN A 859 -36.03 -6.43 49.62
N LEU A 860 -37.25 -6.20 49.09
CA LEU A 860 -38.54 -6.66 49.69
C LEU A 860 -39.80 -6.18 48.93
N SER A 861 -40.93 -6.90 49.12
CA SER A 861 -42.36 -6.54 48.83
C SER A 861 -42.71 -5.97 47.43
N GLN A 862 -43.46 -6.68 46.59
CA GLN A 862 -44.95 -6.75 46.61
C GLN A 862 -45.67 -5.38 46.62
N VAL A 863 -46.41 -5.04 45.55
CA VAL A 863 -47.91 -5.01 45.52
C VAL A 863 -48.45 -4.68 44.12
N ASN A 864 -49.57 -5.35 43.82
CA ASN A 864 -50.42 -5.35 42.64
C ASN A 864 -50.95 -4.02 42.04
N ASN A 865 -51.15 -4.04 40.70
CA ASN A 865 -52.38 -3.69 39.95
C ASN A 865 -52.78 -2.22 39.58
N ASN A 866 -53.00 -2.08 38.25
CA ASN A 866 -54.23 -1.62 37.56
C ASN A 866 -54.55 -0.13 37.29
N VAL A 867 -55.09 0.06 36.06
CA VAL A 867 -56.21 0.96 35.65
C VAL A 867 -55.99 2.47 35.89
N SER A 868 -55.58 3.31 34.92
CA SER A 868 -56.12 3.64 33.58
C SER A 868 -57.30 4.64 33.56
N CYS A 869 -57.52 5.30 32.40
CA CYS A 869 -58.65 6.20 32.06
C CYS A 869 -58.59 7.64 32.64
N ASN A 870 -59.10 8.71 31.99
CA ASN A 870 -59.74 8.84 30.65
C ASN A 870 -59.94 10.31 30.19
N ILE A 871 -60.24 10.50 28.88
CA ILE A 871 -61.14 11.56 28.30
C ILE A 871 -60.57 13.03 28.32
N VAL A 872 -60.80 13.96 27.36
CA VAL A 872 -61.88 14.22 26.35
C VAL A 872 -61.34 14.30 24.90
N ASN A 873 -62.23 14.36 23.89
CA ASN A 873 -61.94 14.17 22.45
C ASN A 873 -62.86 15.03 21.53
N VAL A 874 -62.30 15.75 20.53
CA VAL A 874 -62.99 16.35 19.35
C VAL A 874 -61.92 16.42 18.22
N LYS A 875 -61.90 15.67 17.09
CA LYS A 875 -62.84 15.44 15.95
C LYS A 875 -63.03 16.66 15.02
N SER A 876 -63.14 16.56 13.69
CA SER A 876 -63.00 15.47 12.67
C SER A 876 -62.49 16.13 11.35
N SER A 877 -62.36 15.55 10.14
CA SER A 877 -62.83 14.35 9.40
C SER A 877 -61.98 14.28 8.10
N GLN A 878 -61.94 13.31 7.16
CA GLN A 878 -62.49 11.96 6.83
C GLN A 878 -61.53 11.38 5.72
N CYS A 879 -61.61 10.21 5.06
CA CYS A 879 -62.52 9.04 4.96
C CYS A 879 -61.66 7.82 4.47
N LYS A 880 -61.81 6.59 5.00
CA LYS A 880 -62.65 5.45 4.53
C LYS A 880 -62.13 4.68 3.29
N GLU A 881 -61.65 3.43 3.42
CA GLU A 881 -62.37 2.12 3.46
C GLU A 881 -62.71 1.58 2.04
N ARG A 882 -62.78 0.28 1.67
CA ARG A 882 -62.76 -1.10 2.28
C ARG A 882 -62.55 -2.14 1.12
N ALA A 883 -62.43 -3.48 1.21
CA ALA A 883 -62.29 -4.55 2.25
C ALA A 883 -61.90 -5.89 1.55
N GLU A 884 -61.60 -6.97 2.30
CA GLU A 884 -61.82 -8.37 1.85
C GLU A 884 -63.27 -8.82 2.16
N PRO A 885 -63.82 -9.90 1.53
CA PRO A 885 -63.69 -11.23 2.16
C PRO A 885 -63.75 -12.49 1.24
N SER A 886 -63.32 -13.63 1.82
CA SER A 886 -63.93 -14.98 1.74
C SER A 886 -63.95 -15.83 0.43
N SER A 887 -63.09 -16.88 0.46
CA SER A 887 -63.51 -18.32 0.54
C SER A 887 -63.77 -19.18 -0.72
N VAL A 888 -63.77 -20.51 -0.46
CA VAL A 888 -64.50 -21.62 -1.14
C VAL A 888 -63.85 -22.36 -2.34
N LEU A 889 -63.56 -23.65 -2.06
CA LEU A 889 -63.60 -24.88 -2.87
C LEU A 889 -62.78 -25.08 -4.17
N GLN A 890 -62.21 -26.29 -4.20
CA GLN A 890 -62.01 -27.21 -5.33
C GLN A 890 -60.98 -26.85 -6.43
N ASN A 891 -60.53 -27.79 -7.26
CA ASN A 891 -60.12 -29.22 -7.14
C ASN A 891 -59.78 -29.69 -8.56
N LEU A 892 -58.98 -30.75 -8.74
CA LEU A 892 -58.76 -31.42 -10.05
C LEU A 892 -58.03 -30.51 -11.07
N GLU A 893 -57.39 -30.95 -12.16
CA GLU A 893 -57.03 -32.26 -12.73
C GLU A 893 -55.81 -31.97 -13.67
N SER A 894 -54.92 -32.87 -14.10
CA SER A 894 -54.41 -34.18 -13.64
C SER A 894 -53.33 -34.65 -14.64
N GLN A 895 -52.73 -35.83 -14.41
CA GLN A 895 -52.01 -36.65 -15.42
C GLN A 895 -50.70 -36.05 -15.99
N SER A 896 -49.68 -36.82 -16.39
CA SER A 896 -49.44 -38.28 -16.40
C SER A 896 -47.93 -38.52 -16.08
N ALA A 897 -47.53 -39.48 -15.23
CA ALA A 897 -47.30 -40.92 -15.53
C ALA A 897 -46.14 -41.15 -16.55
N THR A 898 -45.23 -42.14 -16.45
CA THR A 898 -45.04 -43.28 -15.51
C THR A 898 -43.64 -43.92 -15.72
N GLY A 899 -43.19 -44.82 -14.83
CA GLY A 899 -42.02 -45.70 -15.06
C GLY A 899 -40.78 -45.39 -14.21
N SER A 900 -40.56 -45.84 -12.96
CA SER A 900 -41.00 -46.99 -12.13
C SER A 900 -40.16 -48.28 -12.20
N ASN A 901 -39.86 -48.84 -11.02
CA ASN A 901 -39.39 -50.21 -10.69
C ASN A 901 -37.85 -50.43 -10.57
N ASN A 902 -37.31 -51.22 -9.61
CA ASN A 902 -37.82 -51.72 -8.31
C ASN A 902 -36.66 -52.40 -7.49
N TYR A 903 -37.00 -52.97 -6.32
CA TYR A 903 -36.25 -53.98 -5.51
C TYR A 903 -35.13 -53.47 -4.56
N LEU A 904 -34.91 -54.03 -3.34
CA LEU A 904 -35.81 -54.60 -2.29
C LEU A 904 -35.01 -54.79 -0.96
N CYS A 905 -35.71 -55.00 0.17
CA CYS A 905 -35.29 -55.43 1.54
C CYS A 905 -33.79 -55.62 1.88
N SER A 906 -33.32 -55.15 3.04
CA SER A 906 -33.45 -55.84 4.37
C SER A 906 -32.59 -55.08 5.42
N HIS A 907 -32.50 -55.38 6.72
CA HIS A 907 -33.36 -55.79 7.86
C HIS A 907 -32.39 -56.11 9.04
N ASN A 908 -32.85 -56.06 10.30
CA ASN A 908 -32.11 -56.36 11.56
C ASN A 908 -31.14 -55.27 12.09
N HIS A 909 -31.04 -54.90 13.39
CA HIS A 909 -31.05 -55.64 14.70
C HIS A 909 -29.67 -56.28 15.02
N ILE A 910 -29.08 -56.26 16.25
CA ILE A 910 -29.54 -55.89 17.62
C ILE A 910 -28.37 -55.78 18.65
N ILE A 911 -28.53 -55.03 19.78
CA ILE A 911 -27.97 -55.29 21.17
C ILE A 911 -26.40 -55.34 21.37
N GLU A 912 -25.75 -55.02 22.51
CA GLU A 912 -26.15 -54.52 23.85
C GLU A 912 -25.05 -53.71 24.60
N THR A 913 -25.38 -53.32 25.84
CA THR A 913 -24.71 -52.46 26.84
C THR A 913 -23.42 -52.97 27.51
N SER A 914 -22.63 -52.04 28.08
CA SER A 914 -22.28 -52.11 29.53
C SER A 914 -21.83 -50.76 30.14
N LEU A 915 -22.38 -50.44 31.32
CA LEU A 915 -21.98 -49.41 32.32
C LEU A 915 -21.36 -50.15 33.55
N PRO A 916 -20.97 -49.54 34.71
CA PRO A 916 -20.95 -48.13 35.17
C PRO A 916 -19.49 -47.71 35.57
N SER A 917 -19.13 -46.75 36.43
CA SER A 917 -19.83 -45.99 37.49
C SER A 917 -19.18 -44.64 37.86
N ASN A 918 -19.99 -43.74 38.45
CA ASN A 918 -19.61 -42.41 38.93
C ASN A 918 -18.87 -42.41 40.27
N THR A 919 -18.15 -41.32 40.57
CA THR A 919 -18.39 -40.52 41.79
C THR A 919 -17.86 -39.08 41.63
N SER A 920 -18.36 -38.14 42.43
CA SER A 920 -18.22 -36.69 42.19
C SER A 920 -17.96 -35.89 43.47
N GLN A 921 -17.32 -34.70 43.32
CA GLN A 921 -17.33 -33.45 44.13
C GLN A 921 -15.91 -32.82 44.09
N CYS A 922 -15.67 -31.53 43.76
CA CYS A 922 -16.17 -30.24 44.30
C CYS A 922 -15.54 -29.82 45.64
N PRO A 923 -15.37 -28.50 45.94
CA PRO A 923 -15.17 -27.34 45.03
C PRO A 923 -14.21 -26.23 45.58
N GLN A 924 -14.14 -25.07 44.91
CA GLN A 924 -13.75 -23.73 45.45
C GLN A 924 -12.26 -23.49 45.88
N CYS A 925 -11.68 -22.26 45.93
CA CYS A 925 -12.03 -20.94 45.33
C CYS A 925 -10.84 -19.92 45.35
N SER A 926 -10.67 -19.14 44.26
CA SER A 926 -10.28 -17.70 44.19
C SER A 926 -8.97 -17.13 44.80
N VAL A 927 -8.64 -15.89 44.36
CA VAL A 927 -7.97 -14.75 45.09
C VAL A 927 -6.66 -14.16 44.50
N LEU A 928 -6.77 -12.88 44.12
CA LEU A 928 -5.81 -11.74 44.05
C LEU A 928 -4.54 -11.69 43.16
N THR A 929 -4.34 -10.45 42.70
CA THR A 929 -3.13 -9.81 42.18
C THR A 929 -2.31 -9.12 43.29
N SER A 930 -0.96 -9.08 43.18
CA SER A 930 -0.12 -7.90 43.52
C SER A 930 1.40 -8.18 43.46
N CYS A 931 2.19 -7.09 43.39
CA CYS A 931 3.62 -6.94 43.75
C CYS A 931 4.71 -7.15 42.66
N THR A 932 5.34 -6.02 42.32
CA THR A 932 6.75 -5.86 41.92
C THR A 932 7.56 -5.33 43.14
N PRO A 933 8.85 -4.96 43.02
CA PRO A 933 10.03 -5.68 42.48
C PRO A 933 11.12 -5.89 43.57
N ASP A 934 12.24 -6.58 43.25
CA ASP A 934 13.63 -6.05 43.35
C ASP A 934 14.77 -7.11 43.34
N GLN A 935 15.72 -6.89 42.43
CA GLN A 935 17.20 -6.95 42.57
C GLN A 935 18.01 -8.22 43.00
N VAL A 936 19.32 -8.09 42.72
CA VAL A 936 20.51 -8.85 43.20
C VAL A 936 20.81 -10.22 42.56
N SER A 937 21.50 -10.13 41.41
CA SER A 937 22.81 -10.73 41.04
C SER A 937 23.42 -11.97 41.76
N PRO A 938 24.32 -12.74 41.09
CA PRO A 938 24.48 -14.18 41.34
C PRO A 938 25.67 -14.57 42.24
N CYS A 939 25.67 -15.84 42.68
CA CYS A 939 26.83 -16.53 43.24
C CYS A 939 27.20 -17.80 42.46
N GLN A 940 28.51 -18.04 42.32
CA GLN A 940 29.10 -19.18 41.61
C GLN A 940 29.42 -20.33 42.57
N SER A 941 29.16 -21.58 42.15
CA SER A 941 29.93 -22.75 42.56
C SER A 941 29.73 -23.86 41.52
N LYS A 942 30.77 -24.26 40.77
CA LYS A 942 31.72 -25.31 41.18
C LYS A 942 31.00 -26.61 41.55
N SER A 943 30.78 -27.52 40.60
CA SER A 943 31.76 -28.48 40.07
C SER A 943 32.11 -29.61 41.06
N LEU A 944 31.77 -30.85 40.70
CA LEU A 944 32.40 -32.05 41.21
C LEU A 944 32.40 -33.12 40.11
N GLU A 945 33.57 -33.69 39.86
CA GLU A 945 33.79 -34.78 38.91
C GLU A 945 33.46 -36.15 39.55
N LYS A 946 33.86 -37.22 38.85
CA LYS A 946 34.07 -38.62 39.31
C LYS A 946 32.86 -39.59 39.19
N ASP A 947 33.07 -40.86 38.81
CA ASP A 947 34.31 -41.49 38.33
C ASP A 947 34.08 -42.65 37.32
N GLN A 948 35.19 -43.13 36.80
CA GLN A 948 35.39 -44.17 35.78
C GLN A 948 34.74 -45.54 36.07
N THR A 949 34.43 -46.31 35.01
CA THR A 949 34.92 -47.69 34.69
C THR A 949 34.03 -48.30 33.58
N THR A 950 34.43 -48.53 32.31
CA THR A 950 35.46 -49.40 31.67
C THR A 950 35.01 -50.83 31.32
N MET A 951 35.50 -51.31 30.16
CA MET A 951 35.45 -52.68 29.59
C MET A 951 34.14 -53.12 28.87
N ALA A 952 34.16 -54.00 27.84
CA ALA A 952 35.19 -54.39 26.84
C ALA A 952 34.55 -55.34 25.78
N ALA A 953 35.28 -55.63 24.69
CA ALA A 953 35.04 -56.69 23.68
C ALA A 953 33.75 -56.55 22.82
N GLU A 954 33.81 -56.30 21.51
CA GLU A 954 34.27 -57.16 20.40
C GLU A 954 33.30 -58.30 20.01
N ASN A 955 32.75 -58.23 18.79
CA ASN A 955 33.14 -59.16 17.71
C ASN A 955 32.65 -58.70 16.32
N THR A 956 33.41 -59.04 15.28
CA THR A 956 33.12 -58.72 13.86
C THR A 956 32.48 -59.90 13.14
N PHE A 957 31.61 -59.65 12.16
CA PHE A 957 31.41 -60.60 11.04
C PHE A 957 30.95 -59.92 9.74
N ILE A 958 31.65 -60.25 8.64
CA ILE A 958 31.39 -59.93 7.23
C ILE A 958 31.82 -61.23 6.49
N PRO A 959 30.99 -61.86 5.63
CA PRO A 959 31.08 -61.53 4.21
C PRO A 959 29.85 -61.79 3.31
N GLY A 960 29.72 -60.94 2.30
CA GLY A 960 29.83 -61.43 0.92
C GLY A 960 28.56 -61.43 0.04
N PRO A 961 28.72 -61.45 -1.30
CA PRO A 961 27.67 -60.99 -2.23
C PRO A 961 27.25 -62.00 -3.30
N ASN A 962 26.09 -61.78 -3.92
CA ASN A 962 25.67 -62.22 -5.27
C ASN A 962 24.21 -61.76 -5.53
N ASN A 963 23.66 -61.70 -6.74
CA ASN A 963 24.16 -61.30 -8.07
C ASN A 963 22.96 -61.31 -9.06
N ASN A 964 23.00 -60.53 -10.14
CA ASN A 964 22.15 -60.71 -11.35
C ASN A 964 20.60 -60.63 -11.18
N LYS A 965 19.76 -60.48 -12.23
CA LYS A 965 19.79 -59.72 -13.50
C LYS A 965 18.40 -59.82 -14.18
N ASN A 966 18.08 -58.88 -15.08
CA ASN A 966 17.13 -59.03 -16.21
C ASN A 966 15.64 -59.34 -15.85
N ASP A 967 14.60 -59.16 -16.69
CA ASP A 967 14.36 -58.37 -17.93
C ASP A 967 12.84 -58.11 -17.98
N ALA A 968 12.32 -56.88 -18.18
CA ALA A 968 12.11 -56.15 -19.44
C ALA A 968 10.77 -56.47 -20.17
N PHE A 969 10.44 -55.72 -21.25
CA PHE A 969 9.26 -55.83 -22.15
C PHE A 969 7.87 -55.33 -21.59
N ARG A 970 7.01 -54.61 -22.36
CA ARG A 970 7.23 -53.84 -23.61
C ARG A 970 6.13 -52.78 -23.90
N PHE A 971 6.59 -51.62 -24.40
CA PHE A 971 6.05 -50.62 -25.33
C PHE A 971 4.72 -50.78 -26.11
N SER A 972 4.00 -49.64 -26.20
CA SER A 972 3.49 -48.93 -27.42
C SER A 972 3.28 -47.43 -27.04
N HIS A 973 3.65 -46.34 -27.75
CA HIS A 973 3.62 -45.90 -29.17
C HIS A 973 2.18 -45.76 -29.73
N PHE A 974 1.76 -44.68 -30.40
CA PHE A 974 2.40 -43.59 -31.19
C PHE A 974 2.08 -42.17 -30.62
N ASN A 975 2.80 -41.05 -30.83
CA ASN A 975 3.18 -40.27 -32.06
C ASN A 975 1.97 -39.69 -32.83
N HIS A 976 1.95 -38.48 -33.43
CA HIS A 976 2.94 -37.45 -33.85
C HIS A 976 2.48 -36.03 -33.39
N SER A 977 3.30 -35.00 -33.13
CA SER A 977 4.29 -34.22 -33.93
C SER A 977 3.68 -33.44 -35.12
N VAL A 978 4.21 -32.32 -35.59
CA VAL A 978 5.48 -31.58 -35.29
C VAL A 978 5.13 -30.10 -34.91
N ASP A 979 5.92 -29.01 -34.93
CA ASP A 979 7.31 -28.62 -35.31
C ASP A 979 7.70 -27.32 -34.51
N GLY A 980 8.85 -26.66 -34.63
CA GLY A 980 10.04 -26.91 -35.45
C GLY A 980 10.96 -25.68 -35.66
N ALA A 981 11.86 -25.39 -34.72
CA ALA A 981 12.95 -24.42 -34.92
C ALA A 981 14.15 -24.71 -34.01
N THR A 982 15.27 -25.12 -34.59
CA THR A 982 16.56 -25.32 -33.88
C THR A 982 17.38 -24.03 -33.86
N ILE A 983 17.97 -23.71 -32.71
CA ILE A 983 19.07 -22.73 -32.58
C ILE A 983 20.28 -23.48 -32.02
N GLU A 984 21.46 -23.20 -32.58
CA GLU A 984 22.71 -23.87 -32.21
C GLU A 984 23.20 -23.42 -30.82
N VAL A 985 23.76 -24.36 -30.06
CA VAL A 985 24.25 -24.11 -28.69
C VAL A 985 25.74 -23.77 -28.74
N ASP A 986 26.04 -22.50 -28.99
CA ASP A 986 27.42 -22.03 -29.07
C ASP A 986 28.03 -21.84 -27.67
N SER A 987 29.12 -22.56 -27.39
CA SER A 987 29.65 -22.73 -26.03
C SER A 987 30.77 -21.73 -25.72
N LEU A 988 30.39 -20.47 -25.55
CA LEU A 988 31.34 -19.38 -25.24
C LEU A 988 31.87 -19.45 -23.80
N LYS A 989 33.12 -19.93 -23.68
CA LYS A 989 33.96 -19.72 -22.51
C LYS A 989 34.30 -18.23 -22.40
N MET A 990 33.78 -17.53 -21.40
CA MET A 990 34.34 -16.21 -21.04
C MET A 990 35.69 -16.39 -20.36
N SER A 991 36.73 -15.77 -20.94
CA SER A 991 38.08 -15.72 -20.39
C SER A 991 38.22 -14.58 -19.36
N ASN A 992 38.97 -14.83 -18.29
CA ASN A 992 39.31 -13.82 -17.28
C ASN A 992 40.21 -12.74 -17.89
N GLU A 993 39.72 -11.51 -18.11
CA GLU A 993 40.62 -10.35 -18.36
C GLU A 993 40.03 -8.96 -18.03
N ILE A 994 39.16 -8.83 -17.01
CA ILE A 994 38.75 -7.53 -16.44
C ILE A 994 38.78 -7.61 -14.90
N ASP A 995 39.97 -7.68 -14.29
CA ASP A 995 40.13 -7.80 -12.83
C ASP A 995 41.37 -7.05 -12.28
N THR A 996 41.85 -6.03 -13.00
CA THR A 996 43.12 -5.34 -12.71
C THR A 996 43.01 -3.81 -12.59
N THR A 997 41.80 -3.26 -12.56
CA THR A 997 41.58 -1.79 -12.47
C THR A 997 40.71 -1.34 -11.28
N LEU A 998 40.29 -2.25 -10.38
CA LEU A 998 39.48 -1.92 -9.19
C LEU A 998 40.27 -1.83 -7.87
N ASN A 999 41.51 -2.34 -7.81
CA ASN A 999 42.32 -2.44 -6.57
C ASN A 999 43.29 -1.24 -6.34
N LYS A 1000 42.90 0.00 -6.68
CA LYS A 1000 43.74 1.20 -6.51
C LYS A 1000 43.06 2.48 -6.00
N LEU A 1001 41.80 2.44 -5.57
CA LEU A 1001 41.09 3.58 -4.97
C LEU A 1001 40.46 3.23 -3.60
N SER A 1002 41.17 2.45 -2.79
CA SER A 1002 40.71 1.97 -1.48
C SER A 1002 41.79 2.09 -0.40
N SER A 1003 42.34 3.29 -0.22
CA SER A 1003 43.26 3.61 0.87
C SER A 1003 43.15 5.08 1.33
N SER A 1004 43.17 5.29 2.66
CA SER A 1004 43.26 6.58 3.36
C SER A 1004 42.20 7.65 3.05
N ILE A 1005 41.04 7.54 3.70
CA ILE A 1005 40.30 8.69 4.27
C ILE A 1005 40.02 8.36 5.74
N PRO A 1006 40.42 9.19 6.73
CA PRO A 1006 40.17 8.93 8.14
C PRO A 1006 38.74 9.36 8.55
N LEU A 1007 38.12 8.59 9.44
CA LEU A 1007 36.90 8.99 10.14
C LEU A 1007 37.20 10.12 11.15
N PRO A 1008 36.28 11.08 11.37
CA PRO A 1008 36.43 12.06 12.44
C PRO A 1008 36.30 11.39 13.81
N ALA A 1009 37.27 11.64 14.70
CA ALA A 1009 37.24 11.12 16.07
C ALA A 1009 36.22 11.88 16.94
N PRO A 1010 35.57 11.21 17.93
CA PRO A 1010 34.64 11.88 18.84
C PRO A 1010 35.36 12.89 19.73
N ILE A 1011 34.86 14.13 19.76
CA ILE A 1011 35.41 15.20 20.59
C ILE A 1011 34.94 14.99 22.04
N VAL A 1012 35.82 14.42 22.87
CA VAL A 1012 35.67 14.39 24.33
C VAL A 1012 36.23 15.70 24.90
N SER A 1013 35.37 16.66 25.21
CA SER A 1013 35.74 17.88 25.93
C SER A 1013 35.90 17.60 27.43
N GLN A 1014 37.13 17.29 27.87
CA GLN A 1014 37.45 17.23 29.30
C GLN A 1014 37.42 18.64 29.93
N ASN A 1015 36.96 18.70 31.18
CA ASN A 1015 37.01 19.90 32.01
C ASN A 1015 38.44 20.44 32.14
N ASN A 1016 38.58 21.77 32.13
CA ASN A 1016 39.70 22.44 32.80
C ASN A 1016 39.22 23.73 33.48
N VAL A 1017 39.75 23.98 34.68
CA VAL A 1017 39.28 25.03 35.60
C VAL A 1017 40.11 26.30 35.48
N CYS A 1018 39.46 27.46 35.53
CA CYS A 1018 40.08 28.72 35.96
C CYS A 1018 39.05 29.63 36.65
N HIS A 1019 39.49 30.40 37.65
CA HIS A 1019 38.64 31.25 38.51
C HIS A 1019 38.72 32.74 38.13
N SER A 1020 37.58 33.43 38.16
CA SER A 1020 37.37 34.80 38.69
C SER A 1020 35.87 35.14 38.52
N GLU A 1021 35.10 35.37 39.57
CA GLU A 1021 34.99 36.65 40.31
C GLU A 1021 34.57 37.86 39.44
N SER A 1022 33.27 38.11 39.31
CA SER A 1022 32.64 39.30 39.93
C SER A 1022 31.15 39.47 39.60
N SER A 1023 30.40 39.92 40.59
CA SER A 1023 29.13 40.65 40.47
C SER A 1023 29.43 42.14 40.83
N PRO A 1024 28.54 43.14 40.67
CA PRO A 1024 27.08 43.02 40.54
C PRO A 1024 26.35 44.06 39.64
N ASN A 1025 25.01 44.02 39.71
CA ASN A 1025 24.07 45.14 39.53
C ASN A 1025 24.02 45.90 38.18
N HIS A 1026 22.89 45.75 37.49
CA HIS A 1026 21.96 46.89 37.35
C HIS A 1026 20.50 46.44 37.08
N LYS A 1027 19.55 47.03 37.82
CA LYS A 1027 18.17 47.31 37.35
C LYS A 1027 18.13 48.80 36.93
N PRO A 1028 17.29 49.21 35.97
CA PRO A 1028 15.83 49.38 36.13
C PRO A 1028 15.01 48.45 35.19
N ASN A 1029 13.70 48.16 35.30
CA ASN A 1029 12.53 48.70 36.01
C ASN A 1029 11.71 49.76 35.23
N TYR A 1030 10.45 49.42 34.93
CA TYR A 1030 9.45 50.15 34.09
C TYR A 1030 9.75 50.14 32.57
N ASP A 1031 8.76 50.09 31.66
CA ASP A 1031 7.30 50.01 31.85
C ASP A 1031 6.61 49.13 30.79
N VAL A 1032 5.29 48.91 30.92
CA VAL A 1032 4.47 48.14 29.95
C VAL A 1032 3.96 49.06 28.83
N ASP A 1033 4.02 48.58 27.58
CA ASP A 1033 3.22 49.14 26.48
C ASP A 1033 2.76 48.01 25.54
N GLU A 1034 1.44 47.82 25.40
CA GLU A 1034 0.83 46.80 24.53
C GLU A 1034 0.35 47.46 23.22
N THR A 1035 1.18 47.46 22.17
CA THR A 1035 0.77 47.42 20.74
C THR A 1035 1.99 47.49 19.82
N LEU A 1036 1.78 47.23 18.51
CA LEU A 1036 2.76 47.33 17.41
C LEU A 1036 3.86 46.24 17.42
N LEU A 1037 4.13 45.50 16.34
CA LEU A 1037 3.53 45.46 15.00
C LEU A 1037 3.57 44.02 14.48
N LEU A 1038 2.46 43.51 13.97
CA LEU A 1038 2.53 42.54 12.87
C LEU A 1038 3.06 43.29 11.64
N LYS A 1039 3.99 42.69 10.93
CA LYS A 1039 4.38 43.09 9.59
C LYS A 1039 4.26 41.88 8.68
N ASP A 1040 3.25 41.91 7.83
CA ASP A 1040 3.15 41.00 6.72
C ASP A 1040 4.18 41.41 5.66
N ASP A 1041 5.20 40.59 5.42
CA ASP A 1041 6.13 40.76 4.29
C ASP A 1041 5.44 40.27 2.99
N GLN A 1042 4.38 40.98 2.58
CA GLN A 1042 3.76 40.85 1.26
C GLN A 1042 4.21 41.99 0.35
N ASP A 1043 5.30 41.77 -0.40
CA ASP A 1043 5.41 42.22 -1.80
C ASP A 1043 6.71 41.71 -2.46
N LYS A 1044 6.65 40.52 -3.06
CA LYS A 1044 7.53 40.09 -4.16
C LYS A 1044 6.68 39.29 -5.14
N GLY A 1045 6.80 39.61 -6.43
CA GLY A 1045 5.84 39.18 -7.46
C GLY A 1045 5.60 37.68 -7.50
N GLU A 1046 4.32 37.30 -7.55
CA GLU A 1046 3.86 35.92 -7.62
C GLU A 1046 4.07 35.36 -9.05
N ASP A 1047 4.94 34.35 -9.20
CA ASP A 1047 4.81 33.41 -10.31
C ASP A 1047 3.55 32.56 -10.05
N GLU A 1048 2.53 32.70 -10.90
CA GLU A 1048 1.19 32.05 -10.76
C GLU A 1048 1.22 30.50 -10.75
N THR A 1049 2.40 29.89 -10.85
CA THR A 1049 2.62 28.44 -10.92
C THR A 1049 3.02 27.80 -9.59
N ASN A 1050 3.22 28.56 -8.51
CA ASN A 1050 3.90 28.06 -7.30
C ASN A 1050 3.07 28.04 -5.99
N GLU A 1051 1.74 28.25 -6.01
CA GLU A 1051 0.86 28.13 -4.81
C GLU A 1051 0.93 26.74 -4.11
N MET A 1052 1.45 25.73 -4.81
CA MET A 1052 1.54 24.34 -4.38
C MET A 1052 2.67 24.04 -3.38
N ASN A 1053 3.70 24.91 -3.28
CA ASN A 1053 4.84 24.74 -2.38
C ASN A 1053 4.72 25.70 -1.19
N GLN A 1054 4.02 25.29 -0.14
CA GLN A 1054 3.76 26.12 1.03
C GLN A 1054 4.79 25.88 2.14
N ILE A 1055 5.34 26.96 2.69
CA ILE A 1055 6.26 26.93 3.83
C ILE A 1055 5.69 27.82 4.92
N GLN A 1056 5.54 27.29 6.14
CA GLN A 1056 4.99 28.03 7.27
C GLN A 1056 5.79 27.74 8.54
N ARG A 1057 6.12 28.78 9.29
CA ARG A 1057 6.90 28.69 10.54
C ARG A 1057 5.98 29.01 11.72
N LEU A 1058 6.00 28.14 12.74
CA LEU A 1058 5.11 28.22 13.90
C LEU A 1058 5.91 28.11 15.20
N GLN A 1059 5.48 28.85 16.22
CA GLN A 1059 5.93 28.66 17.60
C GLN A 1059 4.86 27.89 18.38
N ILE A 1060 5.19 26.67 18.79
CA ILE A 1060 4.24 25.70 19.35
C ILE A 1060 4.59 25.44 20.83
N PRO A 1061 3.67 25.65 21.78
CA PRO A 1061 3.92 25.42 23.20
C PRO A 1061 3.95 23.92 23.56
N VAL A 1062 4.93 23.53 24.37
CA VAL A 1062 5.08 22.17 24.92
C VAL A 1062 4.22 22.02 26.17
N ILE A 1063 3.23 21.13 26.14
CA ILE A 1063 2.31 20.88 27.26
C ILE A 1063 2.76 19.76 28.20
N GLU A 1064 3.63 18.85 27.76
CA GLU A 1064 4.25 17.82 28.61
C GLU A 1064 5.70 17.57 28.17
N SER A 1065 6.56 17.22 29.14
CA SER A 1065 7.96 16.88 28.86
C SER A 1065 8.06 15.46 28.30
N GLY A 1066 8.93 15.25 27.31
CA GLY A 1066 9.13 13.96 26.65
C GLY A 1066 10.06 14.06 25.44
N ASN A 1067 10.08 13.05 24.58
CA ASN A 1067 10.87 13.03 23.34
C ASN A 1067 9.96 13.02 22.11
N ILE A 1068 10.12 13.99 21.21
CA ILE A 1068 9.25 14.07 20.02
C ILE A 1068 9.59 12.94 19.05
N THR A 1069 8.73 11.92 18.96
CA THR A 1069 8.93 10.80 18.03
C THR A 1069 8.34 11.09 16.66
N ALA A 1070 7.18 11.76 16.61
CA ALA A 1070 6.44 12.05 15.38
C ALA A 1070 5.57 13.30 15.50
N LEU A 1071 5.31 13.91 14.34
CA LEU A 1071 4.09 14.69 14.10
C LEU A 1071 3.02 13.75 13.54
N ILE A 1072 1.85 13.66 14.18
CA ILE A 1072 0.66 13.05 13.55
C ILE A 1072 -0.20 14.18 12.99
N TYR A 1073 -0.71 14.01 11.77
CA TYR A 1073 -1.51 15.04 11.09
C TYR A 1073 -2.80 14.49 10.48
N TRP A 1074 -3.77 15.40 10.31
CA TRP A 1074 -5.11 15.15 9.76
C TRP A 1074 -5.66 16.44 9.13
N PHE A 1075 -6.88 16.38 8.60
CA PHE A 1075 -7.48 17.45 7.80
C PHE A 1075 -8.87 17.82 8.31
N ASP A 1076 -9.21 19.10 8.24
CA ASP A 1076 -10.57 19.60 8.36
C ASP A 1076 -11.04 20.07 6.98
N LEU A 1077 -12.06 19.39 6.44
CA LEU A 1077 -12.62 19.63 5.11
C LEU A 1077 -13.81 20.57 5.23
N HIS A 1078 -13.67 21.82 4.76
CA HIS A 1078 -14.71 22.83 4.88
C HIS A 1078 -15.64 22.80 3.65
N MET A 1079 -16.89 22.36 3.84
CA MET A 1079 -17.89 22.21 2.77
C MET A 1079 -18.67 23.51 2.52
N SER A 1080 -18.89 24.29 3.58
CA SER A 1080 -19.37 25.68 3.55
C SER A 1080 -19.03 26.38 4.88
N PRO A 1081 -19.20 27.71 5.03
CA PRO A 1081 -18.84 28.44 6.26
C PRO A 1081 -19.55 28.00 7.56
N THR A 1082 -20.44 27.00 7.50
CA THR A 1082 -21.13 26.41 8.66
C THR A 1082 -21.05 24.88 8.71
N VAL A 1083 -20.43 24.23 7.72
CA VAL A 1083 -20.34 22.76 7.62
C VAL A 1083 -18.89 22.38 7.34
N SER A 1084 -18.29 21.59 8.23
CA SER A 1084 -16.90 21.13 8.13
C SER A 1084 -16.76 19.74 8.72
N ILE A 1085 -15.82 18.95 8.19
CA ILE A 1085 -15.65 17.53 8.53
C ILE A 1085 -14.19 17.29 8.87
N SER A 1086 -13.88 16.95 10.12
CA SER A 1086 -12.51 16.57 10.49
C SER A 1086 -12.27 15.09 10.22
N THR A 1087 -11.18 14.75 9.52
CA THR A 1087 -10.79 13.35 9.25
C THR A 1087 -10.35 12.60 10.51
N LEU A 1088 -10.20 13.30 11.64
CA LEU A 1088 -10.02 12.74 12.98
C LEU A 1088 -11.34 12.28 13.64
N SER A 1089 -12.52 12.59 13.08
CA SER A 1089 -13.82 12.30 13.70
C SER A 1089 -14.24 10.83 13.59
N TYR A 1090 -14.65 10.21 14.71
CA TYR A 1090 -15.22 8.86 14.72
C TYR A 1090 -16.73 8.88 14.41
N PRO A 1091 -17.28 7.99 13.55
CA PRO A 1091 -16.61 6.86 12.90
C PRO A 1091 -15.66 7.28 11.77
N GLN A 1092 -14.38 6.94 11.93
CA GLN A 1092 -13.34 7.28 10.97
C GLN A 1092 -13.41 6.30 9.79
N HIS A 1093 -13.40 6.85 8.57
CA HIS A 1093 -13.07 6.09 7.36
C HIS A 1093 -11.71 6.50 6.77
N TRP A 1094 -11.17 7.62 7.25
CA TRP A 1094 -9.80 8.05 7.06
C TRP A 1094 -8.99 7.68 8.30
N GLN A 1095 -7.85 7.03 8.09
CA GLN A 1095 -6.79 6.94 9.08
C GLN A 1095 -5.99 8.26 9.08
N GLN A 1096 -4.93 8.37 9.88
CA GLN A 1096 -4.06 9.54 9.94
C GLN A 1096 -2.66 9.22 9.39
N ALA A 1097 -1.93 10.25 9.00
CA ALA A 1097 -0.54 10.12 8.56
C ALA A 1097 0.43 10.72 9.59
N ALA A 1098 1.69 10.31 9.51
CA ALA A 1098 2.73 10.65 10.47
C ALA A 1098 4.05 11.02 9.79
N VAL A 1099 4.72 12.05 10.30
CA VAL A 1099 6.08 12.44 9.93
C VAL A 1099 6.98 12.13 11.14
N MET A 1100 7.78 11.07 11.04
CA MET A 1100 8.74 10.68 12.07
C MET A 1100 9.85 11.72 12.20
N VAL A 1101 10.15 12.10 13.44
CA VAL A 1101 11.16 13.12 13.75
C VAL A 1101 12.54 12.46 13.95
N PRO A 1102 13.56 12.80 13.13
CA PRO A 1102 14.91 12.30 13.31
C PRO A 1102 15.49 12.68 14.67
N HIS A 1103 16.30 11.79 15.25
CA HIS A 1103 16.97 11.93 16.57
C HIS A 1103 16.04 12.04 17.79
N SER A 1104 14.75 12.30 17.60
CA SER A 1104 13.71 12.37 18.63
C SER A 1104 14.05 13.33 19.78
N PRO A 1105 14.08 14.66 19.51
CA PRO A 1105 14.57 15.64 20.47
C PRO A 1105 13.72 15.68 21.74
N SER A 1106 14.39 15.70 22.88
CA SER A 1106 13.78 15.90 24.19
C SER A 1106 13.29 17.33 24.37
N VAL A 1107 12.14 17.50 25.02
CA VAL A 1107 11.50 18.80 25.28
C VAL A 1107 10.96 18.87 26.72
N VAL A 1108 10.85 20.09 27.24
CA VAL A 1108 10.36 20.36 28.60
C VAL A 1108 9.03 21.12 28.55
N LYS A 1109 8.07 20.71 29.38
CA LYS A 1109 6.80 21.39 29.60
C LYS A 1109 6.99 22.89 29.87
N GLY A 1110 6.35 23.73 29.06
CA GLY A 1110 6.44 25.19 29.10
C GLY A 1110 7.46 25.80 28.13
N GLU A 1111 8.24 25.00 27.40
CA GLU A 1111 9.05 25.48 26.29
C GLU A 1111 8.19 25.81 25.06
N PHE A 1112 8.78 26.57 24.12
CA PHE A 1112 8.19 26.85 22.80
C PHE A 1112 9.11 26.31 21.71
N LEU A 1113 8.55 25.48 20.85
CA LEU A 1113 9.22 24.87 19.71
C LEU A 1113 9.03 25.76 18.50
N ASP A 1114 10.13 26.19 17.88
CA ASP A 1114 10.12 26.95 16.64
C ASP A 1114 10.31 25.97 15.49
N ILE A 1115 9.26 25.72 14.70
CA ILE A 1115 9.22 24.67 13.69
C ILE A 1115 8.78 25.25 12.34
N GLN A 1116 9.57 24.97 11.31
CA GLN A 1116 9.21 25.23 9.93
C GLN A 1116 8.61 23.98 9.29
N PHE A 1117 7.36 24.09 8.84
CA PHE A 1117 6.67 23.08 8.06
C PHE A 1117 6.76 23.41 6.57
N LYS A 1118 6.81 22.38 5.72
CA LYS A 1118 6.79 22.49 4.26
C LYS A 1118 5.84 21.45 3.68
N LEU A 1119 4.89 21.91 2.89
CA LEU A 1119 3.95 21.13 2.09
C LEU A 1119 4.34 21.27 0.61
N GLY A 1120 4.44 20.15 -0.10
CA GLY A 1120 4.68 20.10 -1.55
C GLY A 1120 4.52 18.65 -2.04
N ASN A 1121 4.20 18.44 -3.32
CA ASN A 1121 3.92 17.10 -3.88
C ASN A 1121 2.91 16.25 -3.08
N SER A 1122 1.91 16.89 -2.46
CA SER A 1122 0.96 16.26 -1.50
C SER A 1122 1.59 15.69 -0.21
N ALA A 1123 2.90 15.85 0.00
CA ALA A 1123 3.63 15.38 1.19
C ALA A 1123 3.90 16.52 2.21
N LEU A 1124 3.80 16.19 3.49
CA LEU A 1124 4.11 17.10 4.60
C LEU A 1124 5.49 16.79 5.19
N SER A 1125 6.28 17.84 5.44
CA SER A 1125 7.59 17.75 6.09
C SER A 1125 7.77 18.84 7.14
N LEU A 1126 8.68 18.63 8.10
CA LEU A 1126 8.97 19.57 9.18
C LEU A 1126 10.47 19.62 9.50
N SER A 1127 10.93 20.78 9.97
CA SER A 1127 12.27 20.97 10.52
C SER A 1127 12.23 21.91 11.74
N PHE A 1128 13.03 21.61 12.75
CA PHE A 1128 13.17 22.46 13.94
C PHE A 1128 14.15 23.59 13.64
N CYS A 1129 13.73 24.83 13.88
CA CYS A 1129 14.58 25.99 13.74
C CYS A 1129 15.51 26.10 14.96
N THR A 1130 16.80 25.87 14.76
CA THR A 1130 17.83 26.16 15.76
C THR A 1130 17.87 27.66 16.09
N LYS A 1131 18.05 27.98 17.37
CA LYS A 1131 18.48 29.31 17.83
C LYS A 1131 19.99 29.47 17.72
#